data_AF-A0A919TXZ7-F1
#
_entry.id   AF-A0A919TXZ7-F1
#
_cell.length_a   1.000
_cell.length_b   1.000
_cell.length_c   1.000
_cell.angle_alpha   90.00
_cell.angle_beta   90.00
_cell.angle_gamma   90.00
#
_symmetry.space_group_name_H-M   'P 1'
#
loop_
_entity.id
_entity.type
_entity.pdbx_description
1 polymer ?
#
loop_
_entity_poly.entity_id
_entity_poly.type
_entity_poly.pdbx_seq_one_letter_code
_entity_poly.pdbx_strand_id
1 'polypeptide(L)'
;MIAAATLVTAFTSAPASAAEVAAGKDVSVHIDPSYQQPAFEGWGTSLVWFANATGGYPEPIRQKLVDLVFGADGLNLNIARYNIGGGNAPDVRTDYMKTGATMPGFWQAPAGTTHTDTDWWDPDDPADWNLDADANQRWWVDQIKDRITKWEAFSNSPPYFQTVSGYVSGGFNSTTDQIRPDRLDDFATYLTRVATHLEQAHGIHFDTINPLNEPNTNYWGTTLGADGQPTGGRQEGAHASPALQSAVIQALRRATSTKISAPDETNPGIFMTDWAGYSPEARAAVDQLNVHTYGTGRRTSVRDAAKAAGKPLWMSEVEGDFGTGTTDYTGMGPGLGIAGRIIDDLRELEPSAWVLWQPIEDAIPQQAGGGNWGEIHIPFNCTPDATPSSCPIQTNTKFDTIRNFTHFIRPGDHMVKVNDPKTIAAVRPSSATVVHVNAGTEDEAVTLDLSGFAKFHPGARVTPIVSSAAGPLVKGTPIRISARSATLTAPAGSVTTFQIEGVSGVAHDAATIQPGHVYRLQGTASARSLTPTETGAVLRTTDPTSPTQLWKINPLTNPRSNRARYAVISAADDQRRLAVRGGALVTDGTAADGISAEWMVSTTGDGSWTLINVGTGGLVDVSGQATADGSPVGTYTPTSGANQRWTLIDETVLRTTPAVTYTVPGLAPVLPATVTPVYRDGARGSLPVTWTMPPASAWRHPGTVKVTGVATDPLGRRHPATAKVTVDTFIATTPARLTTYTSGSPTLPPTVTGIGRHGGKAALPVAWATPPAFDEVGTFTVTGTATVVDGSTLPATAIVTVVEPIEVNAALDEGVTMTATYTESGYSPVGLRNGDRTEKAWSNWRSGTKNPADTITATLPAERDLTRVSVYFYRDGTNASFPAGLRAQILATDGTWQDASTELTVNPEGPTQVDVPLTARTAAVRLVMTARPAGYITASEIEVYAKAVP
;
A
#
# COMPACT_ATOMS: atom_id res chain seq x y z
N MET A 1 66.66 -35.75 23.59
CA MET A 1 65.75 -36.32 24.62
C MET A 1 65.61 -35.31 25.76
N ILE A 2 64.56 -34.48 25.73
CA ILE A 2 63.89 -33.92 26.92
C ILE A 2 62.44 -33.70 26.50
N ALA A 3 61.51 -34.32 27.23
CA ALA A 3 60.07 -34.12 27.11
C ALA A 3 59.63 -33.03 28.11
N ALA A 4 58.63 -32.22 27.76
CA ALA A 4 57.82 -31.48 28.71
C ALA A 4 56.42 -31.25 28.13
N ALA A 5 55.42 -31.70 28.90
CA ALA A 5 53.99 -31.64 28.62
C ALA A 5 53.44 -30.20 28.68
N THR A 6 52.35 -29.93 27.96
CA THR A 6 51.60 -28.67 28.07
C THR A 6 50.12 -28.96 28.34
N LEU A 7 49.59 -28.28 29.36
CA LEU A 7 48.25 -28.37 29.91
C LEU A 7 47.15 -28.08 28.88
N VAL A 8 46.05 -28.84 28.97
CA VAL A 8 44.75 -28.52 28.38
C VAL A 8 43.99 -27.61 29.34
N THR A 9 43.65 -26.39 28.90
CA THR A 9 42.68 -25.52 29.56
C THR A 9 41.32 -25.67 28.87
N ALA A 10 40.34 -26.16 29.62
CA ALA A 10 38.95 -26.21 29.21
C ALA A 10 38.34 -24.79 29.24
N PHE A 11 37.88 -24.29 28.10
CA PHE A 11 37.03 -23.10 28.04
C PHE A 11 35.57 -23.53 28.22
N THR A 12 34.99 -23.16 29.36
CA THR A 12 33.54 -23.18 29.58
C THR A 12 32.90 -22.07 28.75
N SER A 13 32.07 -22.43 27.77
CA SER A 13 31.22 -21.48 27.06
C SER A 13 30.15 -20.93 28.00
N ALA A 14 30.17 -19.63 28.24
CA ALA A 14 29.09 -18.92 28.91
C ALA A 14 27.85 -18.89 27.99
N PRO A 15 26.63 -18.99 28.53
CA PRO A 15 25.41 -18.84 27.73
C PRO A 15 25.33 -17.40 27.20
N ALA A 16 25.08 -17.25 25.90
CA ALA A 16 24.84 -15.96 25.29
C ALA A 16 23.59 -15.33 25.94
N SER A 17 23.80 -14.21 26.63
CA SER A 17 22.74 -13.31 27.10
C SER A 17 21.88 -12.89 25.91
N ALA A 18 20.57 -12.81 26.13
CA ALA A 18 19.64 -12.19 25.19
C ALA A 18 20.19 -10.82 24.80
N ALA A 19 20.36 -10.58 23.50
CA ALA A 19 20.73 -9.28 22.99
C ALA A 19 19.62 -8.28 23.36
N GLU A 20 19.99 -7.22 24.07
CA GLU A 20 19.18 -6.02 24.21
C GLU A 20 18.83 -5.51 22.81
N VAL A 21 17.54 -5.21 22.59
CA VAL A 21 17.05 -4.57 21.38
C VAL A 21 17.70 -3.19 21.30
N ALA A 22 18.64 -3.01 20.37
CA ALA A 22 19.18 -1.69 20.06
C ALA A 22 18.04 -0.81 19.51
N ALA A 23 18.10 0.49 19.81
CA ALA A 23 17.11 1.49 19.40
C ALA A 23 17.13 1.72 17.88
N GLY A 24 16.50 0.81 17.13
CA GLY A 24 16.12 1.01 15.74
C GLY A 24 14.77 1.73 15.61
N LYS A 25 14.36 2.08 14.38
CA LYS A 25 13.03 2.65 14.13
C LYS A 25 11.95 1.63 14.54
N ASP A 26 11.06 2.04 15.45
CA ASP A 26 9.95 1.20 15.91
C ASP A 26 8.85 1.17 14.83
N VAL A 27 8.54 -0.04 14.33
CA VAL A 27 7.47 -0.29 13.36
C VAL A 27 6.42 -1.20 14.01
N SER A 28 5.15 -0.79 13.98
CA SER A 28 4.04 -1.61 14.51
C SER A 28 3.16 -2.13 13.38
N VAL A 29 3.10 -3.44 13.24
CA VAL A 29 2.34 -4.16 12.19
C VAL A 29 1.15 -4.86 12.82
N HIS A 30 -0.05 -4.32 12.62
CA HIS A 30 -1.32 -4.96 12.96
C HIS A 30 -1.73 -5.95 11.87
N ILE A 31 -1.91 -7.21 12.24
CA ILE A 31 -2.40 -8.26 11.35
C ILE A 31 -3.90 -8.46 11.57
N ASP A 32 -4.71 -8.17 10.56
CA ASP A 32 -6.18 -8.24 10.65
C ASP A 32 -6.73 -9.45 9.87
N PRO A 33 -6.94 -10.62 10.54
CA PRO A 33 -7.43 -11.83 9.88
C PRO A 33 -8.93 -11.76 9.52
N SER A 34 -9.60 -10.63 9.76
CA SER A 34 -11.02 -10.45 9.41
C SER A 34 -11.24 -10.03 7.95
N TYR A 35 -10.19 -9.61 7.23
CA TYR A 35 -10.27 -9.28 5.82
C TYR A 35 -9.38 -10.25 5.05
N GLN A 36 -9.96 -11.35 4.56
CA GLN A 36 -9.24 -12.44 3.90
C GLN A 36 -9.48 -12.40 2.39
N GLN A 37 -8.39 -12.36 1.63
CA GLN A 37 -8.41 -12.58 0.18
C GLN A 37 -8.84 -14.03 -0.16
N PRO A 38 -9.20 -14.36 -1.42
CA PRO A 38 -9.39 -15.74 -1.84
C PRO A 38 -8.17 -16.61 -1.50
N ALA A 39 -8.35 -17.93 -1.50
CA ALA A 39 -7.23 -18.84 -1.33
C ALA A 39 -6.19 -18.55 -2.44
N PHE A 40 -4.95 -18.35 -2.03
CA PHE A 40 -3.85 -18.10 -2.96
C PHE A 40 -3.60 -19.35 -3.78
N GLU A 41 -3.47 -19.20 -5.09
CA GLU A 41 -3.22 -20.26 -6.06
C GLU A 41 -1.73 -20.55 -6.18
N GLY A 42 -0.89 -19.52 -6.03
CA GLY A 42 0.55 -19.69 -5.92
C GLY A 42 1.39 -18.73 -6.76
N TRP A 43 2.60 -19.19 -7.03
CA TRP A 43 3.69 -18.43 -7.65
C TRP A 43 4.07 -19.07 -8.97
N GLY A 44 4.28 -18.27 -10.01
CA GLY A 44 4.52 -18.78 -11.35
C GLY A 44 5.62 -18.12 -12.13
N THR A 45 5.85 -18.66 -13.32
CA THR A 45 6.61 -18.03 -14.40
C THR A 45 6.02 -18.38 -15.76
N SER A 46 6.29 -17.56 -16.77
CA SER A 46 6.15 -17.96 -18.16
C SER A 46 7.39 -18.74 -18.65
N LEU A 47 7.17 -19.86 -19.34
CA LEU A 47 8.24 -20.65 -20.02
C LEU A 47 8.75 -19.95 -21.29
N VAL A 48 8.32 -18.73 -21.53
CA VAL A 48 8.71 -17.92 -22.68
C VAL A 48 10.22 -17.71 -22.77
N TRP A 49 10.73 -17.80 -23.99
CA TRP A 49 12.11 -17.54 -24.44
C TRP A 49 13.21 -18.35 -23.75
N PHE A 50 13.36 -18.28 -22.43
CA PHE A 50 14.36 -19.03 -21.70
C PHE A 50 14.19 -20.54 -21.91
N ALA A 51 12.96 -21.07 -21.92
CA ALA A 51 12.76 -22.50 -22.10
C ALA A 51 13.05 -22.91 -23.55
N ASN A 52 12.73 -22.04 -24.53
CA ASN A 52 13.13 -22.21 -25.92
C ASN A 52 14.65 -22.20 -26.09
N ALA A 53 15.37 -21.29 -25.43
CA ALA A 53 16.83 -21.21 -25.50
C ALA A 53 17.52 -22.38 -24.78
N THR A 54 17.05 -22.74 -23.59
CA THR A 54 17.77 -23.64 -22.67
C THR A 54 17.31 -25.09 -22.72
N GLY A 55 16.13 -25.40 -23.28
CA GLY A 55 15.62 -26.78 -23.34
C GLY A 55 16.54 -27.74 -24.13
N GLY A 56 17.31 -27.21 -25.08
CA GLY A 56 18.32 -27.93 -25.85
C GLY A 56 19.71 -28.02 -25.20
N TYR A 57 19.92 -27.49 -24.00
CA TYR A 57 21.23 -27.50 -23.34
C TYR A 57 21.60 -28.88 -22.80
N PRO A 58 22.91 -29.12 -22.55
CA PRO A 58 23.36 -30.36 -21.91
C PRO A 58 22.63 -30.65 -20.60
N GLU A 59 22.29 -31.93 -20.38
CA GLU A 59 21.45 -32.39 -19.27
C GLU A 59 21.84 -31.81 -17.89
N PRO A 60 23.13 -31.78 -17.49
CA PRO A 60 23.51 -31.23 -16.18
C PRO A 60 23.15 -29.75 -16.00
N ILE A 61 23.14 -28.97 -17.08
CA ILE A 61 22.81 -27.53 -17.05
C ILE A 61 21.31 -27.35 -16.94
N ARG A 62 20.54 -27.94 -17.86
CA ARG A 62 19.07 -27.80 -17.87
C ARG A 62 18.42 -28.38 -16.62
N GLN A 63 18.96 -29.46 -16.05
CA GLN A 63 18.42 -30.02 -14.81
C GLN A 63 18.65 -29.09 -13.61
N LYS A 64 19.83 -28.45 -13.54
CA LYS A 64 20.11 -27.42 -12.53
C LYS A 64 19.18 -26.21 -12.68
N LEU A 65 18.87 -25.78 -13.91
CA LEU A 65 17.91 -24.71 -14.15
C LEU A 65 16.50 -25.09 -13.68
N VAL A 66 16.03 -26.31 -13.98
CA VAL A 66 14.74 -26.83 -13.47
C VAL A 66 14.70 -26.80 -11.95
N ASP A 67 15.77 -27.23 -11.27
CA ASP A 67 15.81 -27.26 -9.81
C ASP A 67 15.89 -25.85 -9.19
N LEU A 68 16.53 -24.89 -9.86
CA LEU A 68 16.53 -23.49 -9.42
C LEU A 68 15.14 -22.85 -9.53
N VAL A 69 14.35 -23.17 -10.55
CA VAL A 69 13.04 -22.55 -10.77
C VAL A 69 11.91 -23.30 -10.03
N PHE A 70 11.86 -24.62 -10.15
CA PHE A 70 10.75 -25.45 -9.65
C PHE A 70 11.16 -26.43 -8.55
N GLY A 71 12.44 -26.47 -8.16
CA GLY A 71 12.91 -27.32 -7.07
C GLY A 71 12.54 -26.75 -5.70
N ALA A 72 12.43 -27.65 -4.71
CA ALA A 72 12.08 -27.29 -3.33
C ALA A 72 13.08 -26.33 -2.67
N ASP A 73 14.36 -26.40 -3.07
CA ASP A 73 15.40 -25.48 -2.61
C ASP A 73 15.52 -24.21 -3.49
N GLY A 74 14.89 -24.21 -4.67
CA GLY A 74 14.90 -23.10 -5.62
C GLY A 74 13.83 -22.04 -5.32
N LEU A 75 13.30 -21.42 -6.38
CA LEU A 75 12.14 -20.53 -6.30
C LEU A 75 10.86 -21.27 -5.91
N ASN A 76 10.80 -22.60 -6.07
CA ASN A 76 9.66 -23.44 -5.66
C ASN A 76 8.32 -22.95 -6.25
N LEU A 77 8.34 -22.60 -7.53
CA LEU A 77 7.14 -22.16 -8.27
C LEU A 77 6.18 -23.34 -8.51
N ASN A 78 4.88 -23.06 -8.57
CA ASN A 78 3.82 -24.07 -8.76
C ASN A 78 2.83 -23.72 -9.88
N ILE A 79 3.15 -22.70 -10.69
CA ILE A 79 2.37 -22.26 -11.86
C ILE A 79 3.34 -22.09 -13.04
N ALA A 80 2.95 -22.54 -14.23
CA ALA A 80 3.71 -22.30 -15.46
C ALA A 80 2.80 -21.82 -16.59
N ARG A 81 3.25 -20.80 -17.34
CA ARG A 81 2.57 -20.32 -18.55
C ARG A 81 3.34 -20.82 -19.78
N TYR A 82 2.71 -21.59 -20.66
CA TYR A 82 3.31 -22.10 -21.90
C TYR A 82 3.08 -21.09 -23.05
N ASN A 83 4.15 -20.65 -23.72
CA ASN A 83 4.03 -19.73 -24.85
C ASN A 83 3.80 -20.50 -26.17
N ILE A 84 2.60 -20.42 -26.73
CA ILE A 84 2.28 -20.93 -28.07
C ILE A 84 2.86 -19.94 -29.09
N GLY A 85 3.92 -20.34 -29.80
CA GLY A 85 4.59 -19.49 -30.77
C GLY A 85 3.75 -19.20 -32.02
N GLY A 86 3.87 -17.97 -32.53
CA GLY A 86 3.30 -17.60 -33.84
C GLY A 86 4.15 -18.18 -34.98
N GLY A 87 5.47 -18.08 -34.89
CA GLY A 87 6.40 -18.55 -35.92
C GLY A 87 6.56 -17.58 -37.08
N ASN A 88 7.81 -17.24 -37.39
CA ASN A 88 8.17 -16.44 -38.57
C ASN A 88 7.82 -17.15 -39.88
N ALA A 89 7.53 -16.38 -40.92
CA ALA A 89 7.43 -16.91 -42.27
C ALA A 89 8.76 -17.57 -42.73
N PRO A 90 8.72 -18.57 -43.64
CA PRO A 90 9.92 -19.31 -44.04
C PRO A 90 11.03 -18.46 -44.68
N ASP A 91 10.69 -17.34 -45.33
CA ASP A 91 11.62 -16.41 -45.98
C ASP A 91 12.10 -15.26 -45.07
N VAL A 92 11.65 -15.23 -43.81
CA VAL A 92 12.03 -14.21 -42.83
C VAL A 92 13.19 -14.72 -41.98
N ARG A 93 14.26 -13.92 -41.89
CA ARG A 93 15.42 -14.22 -41.04
C ARG A 93 15.03 -14.43 -39.57
N THR A 94 15.80 -15.24 -38.84
CA THR A 94 15.50 -15.60 -37.44
C THR A 94 16.33 -14.84 -36.40
N ASP A 95 17.30 -14.02 -36.83
CA ASP A 95 18.30 -13.37 -35.97
C ASP A 95 18.04 -11.87 -35.74
N TYR A 96 16.78 -11.42 -35.88
CA TYR A 96 16.39 -10.02 -35.63
C TYR A 96 15.72 -9.77 -34.27
N MET A 97 15.28 -10.83 -33.60
CA MET A 97 14.71 -10.79 -32.25
C MET A 97 15.77 -11.08 -31.18
N LYS A 98 15.41 -10.89 -29.90
CA LYS A 98 16.24 -11.35 -28.78
C LYS A 98 16.47 -12.87 -28.87
N THR A 99 17.63 -13.34 -28.44
CA THR A 99 17.93 -14.78 -28.37
C THR A 99 16.86 -15.50 -27.55
N GLY A 100 16.33 -16.60 -28.11
CA GLY A 100 15.22 -17.35 -27.51
C GLY A 100 13.82 -16.80 -27.84
N ALA A 101 13.70 -15.56 -28.31
CA ALA A 101 12.40 -14.93 -28.58
C ALA A 101 11.76 -15.29 -29.93
N THR A 102 12.53 -15.91 -30.84
CA THR A 102 11.98 -16.50 -32.07
C THR A 102 11.38 -17.86 -31.76
N MET A 103 10.05 -17.90 -31.64
CA MET A 103 9.32 -19.10 -31.25
C MET A 103 8.90 -19.91 -32.49
N PRO A 104 9.01 -21.25 -32.46
CA PRO A 104 8.44 -22.08 -33.52
C PRO A 104 6.91 -22.04 -33.51
N GLY A 105 6.29 -21.96 -34.67
CA GLY A 105 4.85 -22.18 -34.83
C GLY A 105 4.51 -23.66 -35.04
N PHE A 106 3.31 -24.07 -34.63
CA PHE A 106 2.80 -25.44 -34.76
C PHE A 106 2.17 -25.71 -36.14
N TRP A 107 2.77 -25.16 -37.19
CA TRP A 107 2.31 -25.26 -38.58
C TRP A 107 3.46 -25.65 -39.51
N GLN A 108 3.12 -26.18 -40.67
CA GLN A 108 4.09 -26.60 -41.68
C GLN A 108 3.75 -25.97 -43.02
N ALA A 109 4.50 -24.93 -43.40
CA ALA A 109 4.28 -24.25 -44.68
C ALA A 109 4.75 -25.12 -45.86
N PRO A 110 4.00 -25.11 -46.98
CA PRO A 110 4.48 -25.66 -48.25
C PRO A 110 5.82 -25.06 -48.66
N ALA A 111 6.62 -25.83 -49.41
CA ALA A 111 7.92 -25.35 -49.89
C ALA A 111 7.73 -24.16 -50.83
N GLY A 112 8.42 -23.05 -50.55
CA GLY A 112 8.38 -21.82 -51.34
C GLY A 112 7.41 -20.75 -50.83
N THR A 113 6.65 -21.03 -49.78
CA THR A 113 5.78 -20.05 -49.10
C THR A 113 6.60 -18.90 -48.49
N THR A 114 6.12 -17.68 -48.64
CA THR A 114 6.73 -16.44 -48.16
C THR A 114 5.84 -15.70 -47.15
N HIS A 115 6.34 -14.63 -46.54
CA HIS A 115 5.58 -13.76 -45.64
C HIS A 115 4.37 -13.08 -46.29
N THR A 116 4.33 -12.99 -47.62
CA THR A 116 3.17 -12.46 -48.36
C THR A 116 2.10 -13.50 -48.67
N ASP A 117 2.41 -14.79 -48.51
CA ASP A 117 1.47 -15.89 -48.73
C ASP A 117 0.73 -16.18 -47.42
N THR A 118 -0.49 -15.66 -47.29
CA THR A 118 -1.23 -15.66 -46.01
C THR A 118 -2.53 -16.46 -46.01
N ASP A 119 -2.90 -17.09 -47.13
CA ASP A 119 -4.16 -17.83 -47.30
C ASP A 119 -3.96 -19.33 -47.56
N TRP A 120 -2.75 -19.87 -47.33
CA TRP A 120 -2.43 -21.28 -47.61
C TRP A 120 -2.85 -22.24 -46.50
N TRP A 121 -2.93 -21.77 -45.25
CA TRP A 121 -3.14 -22.63 -44.08
C TRP A 121 -4.62 -22.96 -43.88
N ASP A 122 -4.93 -24.26 -43.84
CA ASP A 122 -6.25 -24.80 -43.51
C ASP A 122 -6.20 -25.54 -42.16
N PRO A 123 -6.96 -25.11 -41.13
CA PRO A 123 -6.99 -25.81 -39.85
C PRO A 123 -7.47 -27.26 -39.97
N ASP A 124 -8.22 -27.63 -41.00
CA ASP A 124 -8.75 -28.97 -41.21
C ASP A 124 -7.78 -29.89 -41.98
N ASP A 125 -6.74 -29.36 -42.65
CA ASP A 125 -5.73 -30.17 -43.34
C ASP A 125 -4.61 -30.57 -42.37
N PRO A 126 -4.44 -31.86 -42.02
CA PRO A 126 -3.35 -32.30 -41.15
C PRO A 126 -1.94 -32.02 -41.70
N ALA A 127 -1.78 -31.86 -43.02
CA ALA A 127 -0.48 -31.58 -43.63
C ALA A 127 0.05 -30.17 -43.30
N ASP A 128 -0.85 -29.25 -42.93
CA ASP A 128 -0.51 -27.88 -42.58
C ASP A 128 -0.07 -27.73 -41.11
N TRP A 129 -0.07 -28.81 -40.33
CA TRP A 129 0.32 -28.83 -38.92
C TRP A 129 1.70 -29.45 -38.70
N ASN A 130 2.50 -28.80 -37.86
CA ASN A 130 3.68 -29.41 -37.25
C ASN A 130 3.47 -29.51 -35.74
N LEU A 131 2.76 -30.55 -35.30
CA LEU A 131 2.49 -30.77 -33.88
C LEU A 131 3.74 -31.15 -33.05
N ASP A 132 4.85 -31.46 -33.74
CA ASP A 132 6.15 -31.72 -33.12
C ASP A 132 7.04 -30.46 -32.98
N ALA A 133 6.52 -29.28 -33.30
CA ALA A 133 7.22 -28.03 -33.10
C ALA A 133 7.64 -27.81 -31.63
N ASP A 134 8.57 -26.87 -31.42
CA ASP A 134 8.93 -26.37 -30.09
C ASP A 134 9.39 -27.43 -29.06
N ALA A 135 10.28 -28.33 -29.51
CA ALA A 135 10.82 -29.39 -28.67
C ALA A 135 11.47 -28.88 -27.36
N ASN A 136 11.98 -27.65 -27.34
CA ASN A 136 12.69 -27.10 -26.19
C ASN A 136 11.75 -26.68 -25.06
N GLN A 137 10.64 -25.98 -25.32
CA GLN A 137 9.65 -25.73 -24.26
C GLN A 137 8.95 -27.03 -23.84
N ARG A 138 8.64 -27.93 -24.79
CA ARG A 138 8.03 -29.24 -24.47
C ARG A 138 8.91 -30.08 -23.54
N TRP A 139 10.23 -30.02 -23.68
CA TRP A 139 11.14 -30.66 -22.73
C TRP A 139 10.95 -30.13 -21.30
N TRP A 140 10.83 -28.81 -21.13
CA TRP A 140 10.57 -28.19 -19.83
C TRP A 140 9.23 -28.63 -19.25
N VAL A 141 8.18 -28.72 -20.08
CA VAL A 141 6.87 -29.23 -19.66
C VAL A 141 6.99 -30.60 -19.01
N ASP A 142 7.70 -31.54 -19.65
CA ASP A 142 7.89 -32.88 -19.11
C ASP A 142 8.69 -32.90 -17.80
N GLN A 143 9.56 -31.93 -17.56
CA GLN A 143 10.33 -31.86 -16.31
C GLN A 143 9.51 -31.36 -15.12
N ILE A 144 8.48 -30.54 -15.36
CA ILE A 144 7.81 -29.78 -14.29
C ILE A 144 6.35 -30.20 -14.07
N LYS A 145 5.74 -30.98 -14.98
CA LYS A 145 4.32 -31.38 -14.90
C LYS A 145 3.89 -32.03 -13.59
N ASP A 146 4.78 -32.76 -12.92
CA ASP A 146 4.51 -33.39 -11.63
C ASP A 146 4.94 -32.53 -10.43
N ARG A 147 5.52 -31.34 -10.68
CA ARG A 147 6.00 -30.40 -9.65
C ARG A 147 5.07 -29.21 -9.44
N ILE A 148 4.22 -28.91 -10.43
CA ILE A 148 3.36 -27.73 -10.43
C ILE A 148 1.87 -28.10 -10.35
N THR A 149 1.02 -27.12 -10.06
CA THR A 149 -0.42 -27.34 -9.85
C THR A 149 -1.31 -26.62 -10.85
N LYS A 150 -0.76 -25.68 -11.62
CA LYS A 150 -1.50 -24.81 -12.54
C LYS A 150 -0.76 -24.60 -13.85
N TRP A 151 -1.51 -24.62 -14.94
CA TRP A 151 -0.99 -24.36 -16.27
C TRP A 151 -1.86 -23.31 -16.98
N GLU A 152 -1.24 -22.33 -17.62
CA GLU A 152 -1.89 -21.45 -18.58
C GLU A 152 -1.19 -21.58 -19.93
N ALA A 153 -1.93 -21.65 -21.03
CA ALA A 153 -1.36 -21.44 -22.36
C ALA A 153 -1.56 -19.97 -22.73
N PHE A 154 -0.56 -19.33 -23.31
CA PHE A 154 -0.69 -17.96 -23.82
C PHE A 154 0.02 -17.77 -25.15
N SER A 155 -0.27 -16.67 -25.84
CA SER A 155 0.29 -16.36 -27.15
C SER A 155 0.71 -14.89 -27.22
N ASN A 156 1.96 -14.63 -27.59
CA ASN A 156 2.43 -13.28 -27.87
C ASN A 156 1.92 -12.74 -29.21
N SER A 157 1.74 -13.61 -30.20
CA SER A 157 1.34 -13.24 -31.55
C SER A 157 0.66 -14.41 -32.26
N PRO A 158 -0.37 -14.17 -33.10
CA PRO A 158 -0.86 -15.24 -33.96
C PRO A 158 0.20 -15.65 -34.99
N PRO A 159 0.06 -16.81 -35.65
CA PRO A 159 0.87 -17.17 -36.81
C PRO A 159 0.98 -16.05 -37.84
N TYR A 160 2.14 -15.91 -38.48
CA TYR A 160 2.43 -14.79 -39.37
C TYR A 160 1.37 -14.60 -40.49
N PHE A 161 0.79 -15.69 -41.00
CA PHE A 161 -0.23 -15.66 -42.05
C PHE A 161 -1.62 -15.20 -41.55
N GLN A 162 -1.80 -15.13 -40.23
CA GLN A 162 -2.97 -14.55 -39.57
C GLN A 162 -2.74 -13.11 -39.12
N THR A 163 -1.50 -12.58 -39.25
CA THR A 163 -1.23 -11.16 -39.01
C THR A 163 -1.51 -10.33 -40.25
N VAL A 164 -1.77 -9.03 -40.07
CA VAL A 164 -1.95 -8.08 -41.17
C VAL A 164 -0.63 -7.81 -41.90
N SER A 165 0.50 -7.84 -41.17
CA SER A 165 1.81 -7.49 -41.71
C SER A 165 2.55 -8.65 -42.38
N GLY A 166 2.16 -9.90 -42.11
CA GLY A 166 2.94 -11.08 -42.47
C GLY A 166 4.14 -11.33 -41.53
N TYR A 167 4.24 -10.58 -40.43
CA TYR A 167 5.30 -10.72 -39.42
C TYR A 167 4.71 -10.91 -38.03
N VAL A 168 5.34 -11.75 -37.20
CA VAL A 168 4.90 -12.02 -35.82
C VAL A 168 5.37 -10.99 -34.81
N SER A 169 6.33 -10.12 -35.16
CA SER A 169 6.81 -9.01 -34.31
C SER A 169 5.89 -7.78 -34.26
N GLY A 170 4.81 -7.80 -35.02
CA GLY A 170 3.81 -6.74 -35.08
C GLY A 170 3.79 -5.98 -36.40
N GLY A 171 3.08 -4.85 -36.42
CA GLY A 171 2.80 -4.08 -37.62
C GLY A 171 3.89 -3.10 -38.01
N PHE A 172 3.78 -2.52 -39.21
CA PHE A 172 4.61 -1.37 -39.58
C PHE A 172 4.18 -0.08 -38.87
N ASN A 173 2.96 -0.06 -38.34
CA ASN A 173 2.47 0.92 -37.38
C ASN A 173 2.01 0.21 -36.12
N SER A 174 2.69 0.44 -35.01
CA SER A 174 2.50 -0.27 -33.74
C SER A 174 1.22 0.09 -32.97
N THR A 175 0.39 0.98 -33.51
CA THR A 175 -0.93 1.35 -32.96
C THR A 175 -2.09 0.90 -33.83
N THR A 176 -1.82 0.11 -34.87
CA THR A 176 -2.86 -0.41 -35.77
C THR A 176 -3.07 -1.89 -35.50
N ASP A 177 -4.34 -2.31 -35.47
CA ASP A 177 -4.74 -3.71 -35.30
C ASP A 177 -3.95 -4.65 -36.22
N GLN A 178 -3.35 -5.69 -35.64
CA GLN A 178 -2.42 -6.60 -36.33
C GLN A 178 -2.95 -8.00 -36.58
N ILE A 179 -4.17 -8.31 -36.15
CA ILE A 179 -4.78 -9.63 -36.38
C ILE A 179 -5.82 -9.47 -37.48
N ARG A 180 -5.76 -10.35 -38.49
CA ARG A 180 -6.70 -10.37 -39.60
C ARG A 180 -8.13 -10.66 -39.11
N PRO A 181 -9.10 -9.75 -39.33
CA PRO A 181 -10.48 -9.97 -38.87
C PRO A 181 -11.17 -11.17 -39.54
N ASP A 182 -10.75 -11.55 -40.75
CA ASP A 182 -11.24 -12.70 -41.50
C ASP A 182 -10.62 -14.04 -41.05
N ARG A 183 -9.65 -14.02 -40.12
CA ARG A 183 -8.92 -15.20 -39.62
C ARG A 183 -9.05 -15.43 -38.13
N LEU A 184 -10.01 -14.78 -37.46
CA LEU A 184 -10.17 -14.88 -36.00
C LEU A 184 -10.56 -16.29 -35.53
N ASP A 185 -11.44 -16.98 -36.26
CA ASP A 185 -11.83 -18.36 -35.94
C ASP A 185 -10.69 -19.34 -36.22
N ASP A 186 -9.88 -19.08 -37.26
CA ASP A 186 -8.67 -19.85 -37.58
C ASP A 186 -7.62 -19.70 -36.46
N PHE A 187 -7.42 -18.50 -35.94
CA PHE A 187 -6.52 -18.24 -34.81
C PHE A 187 -7.01 -18.92 -33.52
N ALA A 188 -8.30 -18.81 -33.23
CA ALA A 188 -8.91 -19.49 -32.10
C ALA A 188 -8.76 -21.02 -32.19
N THR A 189 -8.90 -21.58 -33.40
CA THR A 189 -8.70 -23.01 -33.68
C THR A 189 -7.23 -23.39 -33.50
N TYR A 190 -6.29 -22.55 -33.97
CA TYR A 190 -4.87 -22.73 -33.75
C TYR A 190 -4.51 -22.89 -32.26
N LEU A 191 -4.87 -21.90 -31.44
CA LEU A 191 -4.60 -21.94 -29.99
C LEU A 191 -5.23 -23.17 -29.32
N THR A 192 -6.49 -23.46 -29.66
CA THR A 192 -7.24 -24.57 -29.04
C THR A 192 -6.65 -25.93 -29.39
N ARG A 193 -6.28 -26.15 -30.65
CA ARG A 193 -5.74 -27.44 -31.11
C ARG A 193 -4.33 -27.66 -30.59
N VAL A 194 -3.48 -26.62 -30.54
CA VAL A 194 -2.15 -26.72 -29.91
C VAL A 194 -2.28 -27.03 -28.42
N ALA A 195 -3.11 -26.29 -27.68
CA ALA A 195 -3.32 -26.55 -26.25
C ALA A 195 -3.79 -27.98 -26.00
N THR A 196 -4.80 -28.43 -26.75
CA THR A 196 -5.33 -29.80 -26.66
C THR A 196 -4.28 -30.85 -27.00
N HIS A 197 -3.44 -30.60 -28.01
CA HIS A 197 -2.36 -31.51 -28.37
C HIS A 197 -1.32 -31.62 -27.24
N LEU A 198 -0.91 -30.50 -26.66
CA LEU A 198 0.06 -30.48 -25.55
C LEU A 198 -0.48 -31.20 -24.30
N GLU A 199 -1.76 -31.00 -23.96
CA GLU A 199 -2.43 -31.73 -22.88
C GLU A 199 -2.36 -33.24 -23.10
N GLN A 200 -2.70 -33.71 -24.31
CA GLN A 200 -2.70 -35.12 -24.67
C GLN A 200 -1.28 -35.72 -24.72
N ALA A 201 -0.33 -35.00 -25.31
CA ALA A 201 1.03 -35.48 -25.53
C ALA A 201 1.83 -35.57 -24.22
N HIS A 202 1.64 -34.60 -23.31
CA HIS A 202 2.43 -34.49 -22.09
C HIS A 202 1.68 -34.92 -20.82
N GLY A 203 0.37 -35.14 -20.89
CA GLY A 203 -0.46 -35.50 -19.74
C GLY A 203 -0.68 -34.34 -18.78
N ILE A 204 -0.79 -33.12 -19.31
CA ILE A 204 -1.08 -31.89 -18.54
C ILE A 204 -2.52 -31.43 -18.78
N HIS A 205 -2.96 -30.42 -18.04
CA HIS A 205 -4.24 -29.74 -18.26
C HIS A 205 -4.05 -28.24 -18.09
N PHE A 206 -4.42 -27.45 -19.10
CA PHE A 206 -4.43 -26.00 -19.02
C PHE A 206 -5.69 -25.52 -18.30
N ASP A 207 -5.49 -24.79 -17.20
CA ASP A 207 -6.57 -24.10 -16.49
C ASP A 207 -7.18 -23.00 -17.37
N THR A 208 -6.34 -22.26 -18.10
CA THR A 208 -6.72 -21.13 -18.96
C THR A 208 -5.96 -21.11 -20.29
N ILE A 209 -6.59 -20.52 -21.31
CA ILE A 209 -5.93 -20.06 -22.55
C ILE A 209 -6.06 -18.54 -22.62
N ASN A 210 -4.92 -17.84 -22.68
CA ASN A 210 -4.84 -16.41 -22.94
C ASN A 210 -4.46 -16.15 -24.40
N PRO A 211 -5.34 -15.57 -25.24
CA PRO A 211 -5.05 -15.44 -26.66
C PRO A 211 -4.02 -14.34 -26.99
N LEU A 212 -3.77 -13.38 -26.11
CA LEU A 212 -3.00 -12.17 -26.43
C LEU A 212 -2.13 -11.71 -25.25
N ASN A 213 -0.97 -11.14 -25.56
CA ASN A 213 -0.04 -10.57 -24.58
C ASN A 213 0.12 -9.06 -24.83
N GLU A 214 -0.11 -8.25 -23.79
CA GLU A 214 -0.03 -6.78 -23.82
C GLU A 214 -0.67 -6.12 -25.07
N PRO A 215 -1.94 -6.44 -25.38
CA PRO A 215 -2.51 -6.23 -26.70
C PRO A 215 -2.70 -4.76 -27.11
N ASN A 216 -3.03 -3.84 -26.21
CA ASN A 216 -3.38 -2.45 -26.56
C ASN A 216 -2.19 -1.48 -26.36
N THR A 217 -0.97 -1.99 -26.48
CA THR A 217 0.26 -1.21 -26.37
C THR A 217 0.71 -0.67 -27.73
N ASN A 218 1.54 0.38 -27.72
CA ASN A 218 1.96 1.09 -28.93
C ASN A 218 3.38 0.74 -29.40
N TYR A 219 3.93 -0.41 -28.99
CA TYR A 219 5.32 -0.77 -29.26
C TYR A 219 5.51 -2.13 -29.97
N TRP A 220 4.44 -2.87 -30.25
CA TRP A 220 4.50 -4.06 -31.11
C TRP A 220 4.63 -3.65 -32.58
N GLY A 221 5.86 -3.64 -33.09
CA GLY A 221 6.12 -3.23 -34.46
C GLY A 221 7.32 -3.90 -35.12
N THR A 222 7.24 -4.01 -36.44
CA THR A 222 8.27 -4.55 -37.32
C THR A 222 8.93 -3.42 -38.10
N THR A 223 10.26 -3.38 -38.11
CA THR A 223 11.04 -2.43 -38.93
C THR A 223 11.83 -3.19 -39.98
N LEU A 224 11.73 -2.79 -41.24
CA LEU A 224 12.45 -3.42 -42.34
C LEU A 224 13.75 -2.67 -42.69
N GLY A 225 14.79 -3.44 -43.02
CA GLY A 225 16.03 -2.97 -43.59
C GLY A 225 15.93 -2.69 -45.10
N ALA A 226 17.03 -2.21 -45.67
CA ALA A 226 17.12 -1.93 -47.11
C ALA A 226 16.99 -3.18 -48.00
N ASP A 227 17.25 -4.36 -47.44
CA ASP A 227 17.10 -5.68 -48.07
C ASP A 227 15.67 -6.25 -47.95
N GLY A 228 14.75 -5.50 -47.34
CA GLY A 228 13.37 -5.91 -47.11
C GLY A 228 13.19 -6.90 -45.94
N GLN A 229 14.27 -7.25 -45.23
CA GLN A 229 14.22 -8.15 -44.07
C GLN A 229 14.04 -7.36 -42.77
N PRO A 230 13.42 -7.94 -41.73
CA PRO A 230 13.23 -7.24 -40.47
C PRO A 230 14.58 -6.99 -39.77
N THR A 231 14.73 -5.78 -39.25
CA THR A 231 15.87 -5.30 -38.46
C THR A 231 15.45 -4.78 -37.08
N GLY A 232 14.14 -4.63 -36.85
CA GLY A 232 13.55 -4.22 -35.58
C GLY A 232 12.22 -4.91 -35.32
N GLY A 233 11.81 -4.94 -34.06
CA GLY A 233 10.76 -5.85 -33.55
C GLY A 233 11.41 -6.96 -32.73
N ARG A 234 11.78 -6.63 -31.48
CA ARG A 234 12.73 -7.43 -30.65
C ARG A 234 12.16 -8.78 -30.16
N GLN A 235 10.88 -9.05 -30.40
CA GLN A 235 10.14 -10.24 -29.97
C GLN A 235 8.83 -10.36 -30.76
N GLU A 236 8.14 -11.50 -30.64
CA GLU A 236 6.74 -11.65 -31.06
C GLU A 236 5.81 -10.71 -30.26
N GLY A 237 4.79 -10.15 -30.93
CA GLY A 237 3.82 -9.25 -30.34
C GLY A 237 2.79 -8.79 -31.39
N ALA A 238 1.55 -8.56 -30.98
CA ALA A 238 0.50 -8.06 -31.88
C ALA A 238 -0.36 -7.00 -31.19
N HIS A 239 -0.40 -5.79 -31.76
CA HIS A 239 -1.37 -4.78 -31.33
C HIS A 239 -2.80 -5.24 -31.66
N ALA A 240 -3.68 -5.18 -30.66
CA ALA A 240 -5.10 -5.36 -30.79
C ALA A 240 -5.84 -4.35 -29.90
N SER A 241 -6.62 -3.49 -30.54
CA SER A 241 -7.55 -2.57 -29.90
C SER A 241 -8.59 -3.33 -29.05
N PRO A 242 -9.25 -2.68 -28.07
CA PRO A 242 -10.26 -3.35 -27.24
C PRO A 242 -11.39 -4.02 -28.05
N ALA A 243 -11.72 -3.47 -29.22
CA ALA A 243 -12.70 -4.03 -30.13
C ALA A 243 -12.19 -5.33 -30.79
N LEU A 244 -10.96 -5.35 -31.28
CA LEU A 244 -10.35 -6.55 -31.85
C LEU A 244 -10.13 -7.63 -30.79
N GLN A 245 -9.65 -7.27 -29.60
CA GLN A 245 -9.56 -8.19 -28.46
C GLN A 245 -10.91 -8.85 -28.15
N SER A 246 -12.00 -8.08 -28.13
CA SER A 246 -13.35 -8.60 -27.91
C SER A 246 -13.75 -9.63 -28.97
N ALA A 247 -13.35 -9.42 -30.23
CA ALA A 247 -13.64 -10.35 -31.32
C ALA A 247 -12.81 -11.64 -31.20
N VAL A 248 -11.53 -11.54 -30.86
CA VAL A 248 -10.64 -12.69 -30.58
C VAL A 248 -11.16 -13.54 -29.43
N ILE A 249 -11.54 -12.91 -28.31
CA ILE A 249 -12.08 -13.61 -27.12
C ILE A 249 -13.37 -14.37 -27.48
N GLN A 250 -14.26 -13.75 -28.27
CA GLN A 250 -15.49 -14.41 -28.71
C GLN A 250 -15.21 -15.56 -29.68
N ALA A 251 -14.22 -15.45 -30.57
CA ALA A 251 -13.78 -16.54 -31.43
C ALA A 251 -13.21 -17.70 -30.61
N LEU A 252 -12.30 -17.41 -29.66
CA LEU A 252 -11.75 -18.42 -28.76
C LEU A 252 -12.85 -19.12 -27.97
N ARG A 253 -13.84 -18.38 -27.45
CA ARG A 253 -14.96 -18.97 -26.70
C ARG A 253 -15.77 -19.96 -27.52
N ARG A 254 -15.90 -19.75 -28.84
CA ARG A 254 -16.56 -20.70 -29.76
C ARG A 254 -15.71 -21.94 -30.02
N ALA A 255 -14.39 -21.79 -30.06
CA ALA A 255 -13.46 -22.86 -30.41
C ALA A 255 -13.14 -23.81 -29.25
N THR A 256 -13.04 -23.31 -28.01
CA THR A 256 -12.64 -24.12 -26.84
C THR A 256 -13.72 -24.21 -25.77
N SER A 257 -13.60 -25.18 -24.87
CA SER A 257 -14.31 -25.24 -23.57
C SER A 257 -13.40 -24.87 -22.38
N THR A 258 -12.08 -24.79 -22.60
CA THR A 258 -11.11 -24.30 -21.61
C THR A 258 -11.46 -22.85 -21.23
N LYS A 259 -11.11 -22.46 -20.00
CA LYS A 259 -11.37 -21.10 -19.53
C LYS A 259 -10.49 -20.09 -20.27
N ILE A 260 -10.98 -18.87 -20.40
CA ILE A 260 -10.26 -17.79 -21.08
C ILE A 260 -9.73 -16.79 -20.05
N SER A 261 -8.45 -16.45 -20.12
CA SER A 261 -7.86 -15.30 -19.43
C SER A 261 -7.63 -14.14 -20.39
N ALA A 262 -7.81 -12.92 -19.90
CA ALA A 262 -7.63 -11.65 -20.64
C ALA A 262 -7.68 -10.47 -19.64
N PRO A 263 -7.31 -9.23 -20.01
CA PRO A 263 -6.62 -8.80 -21.23
C PRO A 263 -5.12 -9.09 -21.23
N ASP A 264 -4.52 -9.44 -20.08
CA ASP A 264 -3.07 -9.66 -19.94
C ASP A 264 -2.27 -8.41 -20.32
N GLU A 265 -2.74 -7.25 -19.84
CA GLU A 265 -2.17 -5.97 -20.26
C GLU A 265 -0.95 -5.55 -19.45
N THR A 266 -0.01 -4.86 -20.11
CA THR A 266 1.31 -4.42 -19.60
C THR A 266 1.24 -3.60 -18.31
N ASN A 267 0.12 -2.91 -18.08
CA ASN A 267 -0.12 -2.19 -16.84
C ASN A 267 -1.63 -2.08 -16.50
N PRO A 268 -1.97 -1.84 -15.22
CA PRO A 268 -3.35 -1.72 -14.76
C PRO A 268 -4.12 -0.55 -15.40
N GLY A 269 -3.43 0.48 -15.87
CA GLY A 269 -4.04 1.62 -16.53
C GLY A 269 -4.67 1.24 -17.87
N ILE A 270 -3.91 0.55 -18.72
CA ILE A 270 -4.38 0.08 -20.03
C ILE A 270 -5.35 -1.09 -19.86
N PHE A 271 -5.12 -1.99 -18.90
CA PHE A 271 -6.11 -3.01 -18.51
C PHE A 271 -7.51 -2.39 -18.33
N MET A 272 -7.59 -1.27 -17.60
CA MET A 272 -8.89 -0.64 -17.33
C MET A 272 -9.50 0.00 -18.58
N THR A 273 -8.67 0.45 -19.53
CA THR A 273 -9.12 0.90 -20.86
C THR A 273 -9.71 -0.27 -21.65
N ASP A 274 -9.02 -1.40 -21.66
CA ASP A 274 -9.42 -2.60 -22.41
C ASP A 274 -10.69 -3.20 -21.85
N TRP A 275 -10.71 -3.44 -20.53
CA TRP A 275 -11.88 -3.94 -19.85
C TRP A 275 -13.08 -3.03 -20.08
N ALA A 276 -12.90 -1.70 -20.02
CA ALA A 276 -13.96 -0.73 -20.33
C ALA A 276 -14.44 -0.81 -21.79
N GLY A 277 -13.54 -1.05 -22.73
CA GLY A 277 -13.82 -1.16 -24.17
C GLY A 277 -14.43 -2.50 -24.61
N TYR A 278 -14.38 -3.54 -23.78
CA TYR A 278 -14.94 -4.85 -24.13
C TYR A 278 -16.46 -4.84 -24.28
N SER A 279 -16.95 -5.61 -25.26
CA SER A 279 -18.38 -5.89 -25.37
C SER A 279 -18.89 -6.71 -24.17
N PRO A 280 -20.19 -6.66 -23.84
CA PRO A 280 -20.76 -7.50 -22.78
C PRO A 280 -20.50 -9.00 -22.99
N GLU A 281 -20.55 -9.47 -24.23
CA GLU A 281 -20.31 -10.86 -24.62
C GLU A 281 -18.85 -11.25 -24.38
N ALA A 282 -17.89 -10.39 -24.74
CA ALA A 282 -16.48 -10.61 -24.45
C ALA A 282 -16.20 -10.65 -22.94
N ARG A 283 -16.73 -9.69 -22.16
CA ARG A 283 -16.60 -9.71 -20.69
C ARG A 283 -17.20 -10.95 -20.05
N ALA A 284 -18.29 -11.47 -20.60
CA ALA A 284 -18.92 -12.70 -20.13
C ALA A 284 -18.07 -13.94 -20.48
N ALA A 285 -17.41 -13.94 -21.63
CA ALA A 285 -16.55 -15.03 -22.10
C ALA A 285 -15.21 -15.13 -21.37
N VAL A 286 -14.69 -14.03 -20.80
CA VAL A 286 -13.48 -14.04 -19.96
C VAL A 286 -13.79 -14.68 -18.61
N ASP A 287 -13.04 -15.69 -18.21
CA ASP A 287 -13.23 -16.42 -16.94
C ASP A 287 -12.27 -15.92 -15.84
N GLN A 288 -11.06 -15.53 -16.22
CA GLN A 288 -10.00 -15.03 -15.34
C GLN A 288 -9.46 -13.70 -15.87
N LEU A 289 -9.18 -12.77 -14.96
CA LEU A 289 -8.57 -11.50 -15.31
C LEU A 289 -7.06 -11.57 -15.10
N ASN A 290 -6.30 -11.15 -16.11
CA ASN A 290 -4.85 -11.09 -16.06
C ASN A 290 -4.37 -9.65 -16.25
N VAL A 291 -3.36 -9.24 -15.49
CA VAL A 291 -2.75 -7.90 -15.56
C VAL A 291 -1.26 -7.97 -15.21
N HIS A 292 -0.44 -7.18 -15.89
CA HIS A 292 0.96 -6.99 -15.61
C HIS A 292 1.16 -5.72 -14.79
N THR A 293 2.33 -5.56 -14.17
CA THR A 293 2.60 -4.39 -13.33
C THR A 293 3.79 -3.55 -13.76
N TYR A 294 4.31 -3.70 -14.98
CA TYR A 294 5.43 -2.88 -15.46
C TYR A 294 5.19 -1.37 -15.25
N GLY A 295 3.94 -0.92 -15.44
CA GLY A 295 3.40 0.29 -14.81
C GLY A 295 2.47 -0.05 -13.64
N THR A 296 2.48 0.75 -12.57
CA THR A 296 1.76 0.44 -11.32
C THR A 296 0.53 1.32 -11.06
N GLY A 297 0.35 2.37 -11.86
CA GLY A 297 -0.82 3.25 -11.74
C GLY A 297 -2.12 2.47 -11.93
N ARG A 298 -3.11 2.73 -11.07
CA ARG A 298 -4.46 2.14 -11.10
C ARG A 298 -4.60 0.66 -10.66
N ARG A 299 -3.63 0.07 -9.95
CA ARG A 299 -3.77 -1.30 -9.37
C ARG A 299 -5.09 -1.52 -8.62
N THR A 300 -5.45 -0.61 -7.71
CA THR A 300 -6.70 -0.73 -6.95
C THR A 300 -7.96 -0.62 -7.81
N SER A 301 -7.88 0.01 -9.00
CA SER A 301 -8.98 0.02 -9.97
C SER A 301 -9.21 -1.37 -10.54
N VAL A 302 -8.14 -2.09 -10.89
CA VAL A 302 -8.21 -3.46 -11.42
C VAL A 302 -8.71 -4.43 -10.36
N ARG A 303 -8.21 -4.32 -9.12
CA ARG A 303 -8.76 -5.07 -7.97
C ARG A 303 -10.27 -4.91 -7.86
N ASP A 304 -10.75 -3.67 -7.84
CA ASP A 304 -12.17 -3.38 -7.61
C ASP A 304 -13.03 -3.80 -8.82
N ALA A 305 -12.50 -3.69 -10.05
CA ALA A 305 -13.13 -4.22 -11.27
C ALA A 305 -13.23 -5.77 -11.25
N ALA A 306 -12.19 -6.47 -10.82
CA ALA A 306 -12.19 -7.93 -10.69
C ALA A 306 -13.15 -8.42 -9.60
N LYS A 307 -13.25 -7.66 -8.50
CA LYS A 307 -14.27 -7.89 -7.46
C LYS A 307 -15.67 -7.75 -8.01
N ALA A 308 -15.96 -6.63 -8.66
CA ALA A 308 -17.25 -6.35 -9.29
C ALA A 308 -17.64 -7.41 -10.33
N ALA A 309 -16.69 -7.84 -11.16
CA ALA A 309 -16.91 -8.86 -12.18
C ALA A 309 -17.09 -10.27 -11.60
N GLY A 310 -16.75 -10.49 -10.33
CA GLY A 310 -16.78 -11.81 -9.70
C GLY A 310 -15.72 -12.78 -10.24
N LYS A 311 -14.63 -12.29 -10.83
CA LYS A 311 -13.61 -13.10 -11.50
C LYS A 311 -12.31 -13.19 -10.67
N PRO A 312 -11.56 -14.32 -10.75
CA PRO A 312 -10.18 -14.38 -10.26
C PRO A 312 -9.30 -13.35 -10.97
N LEU A 313 -8.24 -12.92 -10.30
CA LEU A 313 -7.30 -11.94 -10.81
C LEU A 313 -5.89 -12.48 -10.61
N TRP A 314 -5.11 -12.57 -11.68
CA TRP A 314 -3.69 -12.87 -11.60
C TRP A 314 -2.88 -11.61 -11.89
N MET A 315 -1.83 -11.39 -11.09
CA MET A 315 -0.68 -10.62 -11.55
C MET A 315 0.13 -11.59 -12.42
N SER A 316 -0.08 -11.54 -13.73
CA SER A 316 0.30 -12.61 -14.67
C SER A 316 1.68 -12.44 -15.28
N GLU A 317 2.30 -11.27 -15.13
CA GLU A 317 3.65 -11.00 -15.60
C GLU A 317 4.24 -9.75 -14.94
N VAL A 318 5.44 -9.91 -14.40
CA VAL A 318 6.35 -8.78 -14.14
C VAL A 318 7.76 -9.30 -14.02
N GLU A 319 8.72 -8.43 -14.32
CA GLU A 319 10.14 -8.61 -14.04
C GLU A 319 10.78 -7.21 -13.99
N GLY A 320 12.05 -7.10 -13.60
CA GLY A 320 12.77 -5.83 -13.67
C GLY A 320 14.22 -5.90 -13.21
N ASP A 321 14.98 -4.84 -13.52
CA ASP A 321 16.37 -4.72 -13.10
C ASP A 321 16.49 -4.39 -11.60
N PHE A 322 15.70 -3.43 -11.11
CA PHE A 322 15.69 -2.97 -9.70
C PHE A 322 17.07 -2.59 -9.11
N GLY A 323 18.11 -2.43 -9.94
CA GLY A 323 19.48 -2.12 -9.56
C GLY A 323 19.93 -0.70 -9.96
N THR A 324 21.24 -0.44 -9.85
CA THR A 324 21.85 0.89 -10.05
C THR A 324 22.45 1.10 -11.45
N GLY A 325 22.06 0.29 -12.44
CA GLY A 325 22.59 0.36 -13.81
C GLY A 325 23.90 -0.40 -14.03
N THR A 326 24.27 -1.28 -13.08
CA THR A 326 25.30 -2.31 -13.25
C THR A 326 24.75 -3.65 -12.80
N THR A 327 25.09 -4.72 -13.50
CA THR A 327 24.69 -6.07 -13.10
C THR A 327 25.29 -6.43 -11.74
N ASP A 328 24.43 -6.62 -10.75
CA ASP A 328 24.80 -6.91 -9.37
C ASP A 328 24.22 -8.25 -8.92
N TYR A 329 25.09 -9.20 -8.58
CA TYR A 329 24.70 -10.52 -8.09
C TYR A 329 24.63 -10.60 -6.56
N THR A 330 25.16 -9.60 -5.84
CA THR A 330 25.45 -9.71 -4.40
C THR A 330 24.83 -8.60 -3.56
N GLY A 331 24.67 -7.40 -4.11
CA GLY A 331 24.02 -6.30 -3.42
C GLY A 331 22.52 -6.51 -3.33
N MET A 332 21.93 -6.00 -2.25
CA MET A 332 20.52 -6.22 -1.94
C MET A 332 19.57 -5.33 -2.76
N GLY A 333 20.06 -4.34 -3.51
CA GLY A 333 19.23 -3.41 -4.29
C GLY A 333 18.19 -4.12 -5.17
N PRO A 334 18.61 -5.00 -6.10
CA PRO A 334 17.69 -5.76 -6.94
C PRO A 334 16.69 -6.58 -6.12
N GLY A 335 17.18 -7.34 -5.12
CA GLY A 335 16.36 -8.19 -4.27
C GLY A 335 15.31 -7.43 -3.44
N LEU A 336 15.65 -6.24 -2.93
CA LEU A 336 14.73 -5.39 -2.18
C LEU A 336 13.68 -4.77 -3.10
N GLY A 337 14.06 -4.37 -4.32
CA GLY A 337 13.15 -3.79 -5.30
C GLY A 337 12.06 -4.77 -5.76
N ILE A 338 12.43 -6.02 -6.10
CA ILE A 338 11.43 -7.04 -6.46
C ILE A 338 10.57 -7.46 -5.25
N ALA A 339 11.15 -7.53 -4.04
CA ALA A 339 10.39 -7.85 -2.84
C ALA A 339 9.35 -6.77 -2.53
N GLY A 340 9.72 -5.49 -2.66
CA GLY A 340 8.78 -4.37 -2.56
C GLY A 340 7.68 -4.45 -3.62
N ARG A 341 8.04 -4.80 -4.87
CA ARG A 341 7.08 -5.01 -5.95
C ARG A 341 6.04 -6.09 -5.61
N ILE A 342 6.48 -7.25 -5.13
CA ILE A 342 5.60 -8.35 -4.71
C ILE A 342 4.63 -7.88 -3.62
N ILE A 343 5.13 -7.19 -2.59
CA ILE A 343 4.29 -6.69 -1.50
C ILE A 343 3.22 -5.73 -2.01
N ASP A 344 3.59 -4.75 -2.83
CA ASP A 344 2.63 -3.80 -3.37
C ASP A 344 1.58 -4.46 -4.26
N ASP A 345 1.98 -5.39 -5.13
CA ASP A 345 1.05 -6.13 -5.99
C ASP A 345 0.06 -6.93 -5.14
N LEU A 346 0.54 -7.71 -4.16
CA LEU A 346 -0.33 -8.52 -3.28
C LEU A 346 -1.29 -7.67 -2.43
N ARG A 347 -0.85 -6.49 -1.99
CA ARG A 347 -1.64 -5.57 -1.15
C ARG A 347 -2.67 -4.78 -1.97
N GLU A 348 -2.30 -4.33 -3.17
CA GLU A 348 -3.11 -3.37 -3.94
C GLU A 348 -3.96 -4.02 -5.03
N LEU A 349 -3.46 -5.06 -5.70
CA LEU A 349 -4.25 -5.83 -6.68
C LEU A 349 -5.12 -6.89 -6.01
N GLU A 350 -4.69 -7.43 -4.87
CA GLU A 350 -5.27 -8.62 -4.23
C GLU A 350 -5.43 -9.81 -5.20
N PRO A 351 -4.35 -10.20 -5.93
CA PRO A 351 -4.43 -11.26 -6.93
C PRO A 351 -4.43 -12.63 -6.24
N SER A 352 -5.04 -13.63 -6.88
CA SER A 352 -4.97 -15.03 -6.44
C SER A 352 -3.69 -15.73 -6.90
N ALA A 353 -2.93 -15.18 -7.85
CA ALA A 353 -1.60 -15.66 -8.22
C ALA A 353 -0.67 -14.51 -8.60
N TRP A 354 0.65 -14.76 -8.50
CA TRP A 354 1.69 -13.80 -8.88
C TRP A 354 2.74 -14.52 -9.72
N VAL A 355 2.97 -14.04 -10.95
CA VAL A 355 3.72 -14.77 -11.98
C VAL A 355 4.84 -13.90 -12.56
N LEU A 356 6.07 -14.41 -12.49
CA LEU A 356 7.24 -13.82 -13.14
C LEU A 356 7.10 -13.88 -14.67
N TRP A 357 7.74 -12.95 -15.37
CA TRP A 357 7.94 -13.09 -16.81
C TRP A 357 8.85 -14.30 -17.11
N GLN A 358 10.16 -14.11 -17.06
CA GLN A 358 11.16 -15.18 -17.16
C GLN A 358 12.22 -15.02 -16.06
N PRO A 359 12.39 -16.01 -15.18
CA PRO A 359 13.40 -15.96 -14.12
C PRO A 359 14.81 -16.26 -14.66
N ILE A 360 14.91 -16.91 -15.82
CA ILE A 360 16.17 -17.22 -16.46
C ILE A 360 16.40 -16.22 -17.60
N GLU A 361 17.52 -15.50 -17.54
CA GLU A 361 17.84 -14.43 -18.47
C GLU A 361 19.21 -14.61 -19.11
N ASP A 362 19.37 -14.13 -20.35
CA ASP A 362 20.64 -14.18 -21.06
C ASP A 362 21.68 -13.30 -20.36
N ALA A 363 22.70 -13.93 -19.78
CA ALA A 363 23.75 -13.24 -19.04
C ALA A 363 24.51 -12.21 -19.91
N ILE A 364 24.64 -12.44 -21.21
CA ILE A 364 25.47 -11.62 -22.11
C ILE A 364 24.91 -10.20 -22.25
N PRO A 365 23.68 -9.99 -22.74
CA PRO A 365 23.11 -8.66 -22.85
C PRO A 365 22.85 -8.01 -21.50
N GLN A 366 22.55 -8.78 -20.44
CA GLN A 366 22.40 -8.23 -19.09
C GLN A 366 23.71 -7.62 -18.60
N GLN A 367 24.82 -8.37 -18.67
CA GLN A 367 26.13 -7.85 -18.26
C GLN A 367 26.59 -6.68 -19.13
N ALA A 368 26.36 -6.75 -20.44
CA ALA A 368 26.71 -5.66 -21.35
C ALA A 368 25.89 -4.38 -21.10
N GLY A 369 24.63 -4.53 -20.72
CA GLY A 369 23.72 -3.43 -20.42
C GLY A 369 23.73 -2.96 -18.96
N GLY A 370 24.45 -3.64 -18.08
CA GLY A 370 24.40 -3.39 -16.63
C GLY A 370 23.04 -3.73 -16.01
N GLY A 371 22.32 -4.69 -16.58
CA GLY A 371 20.99 -5.11 -16.16
C GLY A 371 21.02 -6.29 -15.18
N ASN A 372 19.91 -6.46 -14.49
CA ASN A 372 19.62 -7.51 -13.54
C ASN A 372 18.27 -8.18 -13.83
N TRP A 373 17.77 -8.08 -15.06
CA TRP A 373 16.52 -8.71 -15.46
C TRP A 373 16.59 -10.23 -15.24
N GLY A 374 15.52 -10.84 -14.72
CA GLY A 374 15.52 -12.23 -14.26
C GLY A 374 16.39 -12.48 -13.01
N GLU A 375 16.16 -13.59 -12.32
CA GLU A 375 16.90 -13.95 -11.09
C GLU A 375 18.13 -14.83 -11.37
N ILE A 376 18.13 -15.55 -12.49
CA ILE A 376 19.07 -16.60 -12.84
C ILE A 376 19.69 -16.26 -14.20
N HIS A 377 20.95 -15.86 -14.22
CA HIS A 377 21.66 -15.52 -15.45
C HIS A 377 22.46 -16.70 -15.98
N ILE A 378 22.32 -16.97 -17.28
CA ILE A 378 23.11 -17.95 -18.03
C ILE A 378 23.32 -17.43 -19.46
N PRO A 379 24.48 -17.64 -20.11
CA PRO A 379 24.61 -17.26 -21.52
C PRO A 379 23.64 -18.04 -22.41
N PHE A 380 22.92 -17.37 -23.31
CA PHE A 380 22.00 -18.05 -24.23
C PHE A 380 22.68 -18.66 -25.47
N ASN A 381 24.01 -18.66 -25.52
CA ASN A 381 24.81 -19.21 -26.62
C ASN A 381 25.64 -20.45 -26.22
N CYS A 382 25.23 -21.19 -25.19
CA CYS A 382 25.96 -22.37 -24.75
C CYS A 382 25.97 -23.48 -25.81
N THR A 383 27.14 -24.10 -25.99
CA THR A 383 27.34 -25.15 -27.01
C THR A 383 26.77 -26.51 -26.56
N PRO A 384 26.50 -27.45 -27.50
CA PRO A 384 26.02 -28.79 -27.15
C PRO A 384 26.97 -29.63 -26.27
N ASP A 385 28.26 -29.27 -26.21
CA ASP A 385 29.28 -29.87 -25.36
C ASP A 385 29.60 -29.05 -24.10
N ALA A 386 28.81 -27.99 -23.83
CA ALA A 386 29.02 -27.12 -22.69
C ALA A 386 28.90 -27.87 -21.35
N THR A 387 29.71 -27.42 -20.40
CA THR A 387 29.68 -27.89 -19.01
C THR A 387 29.26 -26.74 -18.09
N PRO A 388 28.88 -27.00 -16.83
CA PRO A 388 28.61 -25.94 -15.87
C PRO A 388 29.76 -24.93 -15.66
N SER A 389 31.00 -25.27 -16.06
CA SER A 389 32.13 -24.34 -16.03
C SER A 389 32.26 -23.48 -17.28
N SER A 390 31.90 -23.99 -18.47
CA SER A 390 31.94 -23.20 -19.71
C SER A 390 30.65 -22.40 -19.96
N CYS A 391 29.56 -22.79 -19.31
CA CYS A 391 28.25 -22.14 -19.35
C CYS A 391 27.77 -21.91 -17.90
N PRO A 392 28.34 -20.89 -17.20
CA PRO A 392 28.07 -20.69 -15.79
C PRO A 392 26.66 -20.14 -15.55
N ILE A 393 26.02 -20.67 -14.51
CA ILE A 393 24.74 -20.17 -13.98
C ILE A 393 25.03 -19.31 -12.75
N GLN A 394 24.50 -18.09 -12.73
CA GLN A 394 24.64 -17.14 -11.61
C GLN A 394 23.27 -16.67 -11.15
N THR A 395 23.00 -16.73 -9.85
CA THR A 395 21.82 -16.13 -9.25
C THR A 395 22.15 -14.74 -8.71
N ASN A 396 21.19 -13.82 -8.73
CA ASN A 396 21.30 -12.53 -8.05
C ASN A 396 20.38 -12.48 -6.82
N THR A 397 20.44 -11.40 -6.03
CA THR A 397 19.71 -11.30 -4.75
C THR A 397 18.18 -11.31 -4.89
N LYS A 398 17.61 -11.10 -6.09
CA LYS A 398 16.19 -11.34 -6.33
C LYS A 398 15.81 -12.80 -6.14
N PHE A 399 16.67 -13.74 -6.57
CA PHE A 399 16.49 -15.17 -6.31
C PHE A 399 16.30 -15.45 -4.82
N ASP A 400 17.13 -14.81 -4.00
CA ASP A 400 17.15 -15.00 -2.56
C ASP A 400 15.93 -14.40 -1.86
N THR A 401 15.56 -13.17 -2.23
CA THR A 401 14.44 -12.46 -1.59
C THR A 401 13.07 -12.97 -2.04
N ILE A 402 12.91 -13.42 -3.29
CA ILE A 402 11.65 -14.03 -3.76
C ILE A 402 11.32 -15.28 -2.93
N ARG A 403 12.34 -16.05 -2.51
CA ARG A 403 12.16 -17.26 -1.70
C ARG A 403 11.55 -16.98 -0.32
N ASN A 404 11.67 -15.77 0.23
CA ASN A 404 10.94 -15.38 1.45
C ASN A 404 9.42 -15.45 1.25
N PHE A 405 8.95 -15.27 0.02
CA PHE A 405 7.53 -15.33 -0.33
C PHE A 405 7.17 -16.76 -0.73
N THR A 406 7.86 -17.34 -1.73
CA THR A 406 7.45 -18.61 -2.34
C THR A 406 7.54 -19.81 -1.40
N HIS A 407 8.38 -19.76 -0.36
CA HIS A 407 8.52 -20.86 0.62
C HIS A 407 7.52 -20.75 1.79
N PHE A 408 6.99 -19.54 2.05
CA PHE A 408 6.27 -19.24 3.29
C PHE A 408 4.85 -18.70 3.10
N ILE A 409 4.51 -18.22 1.89
CA ILE A 409 3.14 -17.96 1.44
C ILE A 409 2.81 -19.03 0.40
N ARG A 410 1.94 -19.96 0.77
CA ARG A 410 1.73 -21.21 0.03
C ARG A 410 0.34 -21.25 -0.60
N PRO A 411 0.15 -22.11 -1.62
CA PRO A 411 -1.18 -22.39 -2.13
C PRO A 411 -2.14 -22.77 -1.00
N GLY A 412 -3.31 -22.14 -1.00
CA GLY A 412 -4.32 -22.29 0.04
C GLY A 412 -4.22 -21.33 1.23
N ASP A 413 -3.13 -20.57 1.37
CA ASP A 413 -3.08 -19.48 2.34
C ASP A 413 -4.01 -18.33 1.91
N HIS A 414 -4.46 -17.53 2.86
CA HIS A 414 -5.28 -16.34 2.59
C HIS A 414 -4.51 -15.10 2.98
N MET A 415 -4.19 -14.22 2.02
CA MET A 415 -3.61 -12.91 2.34
C MET A 415 -4.61 -12.09 3.15
N VAL A 416 -4.09 -11.31 4.10
CA VAL A 416 -4.88 -10.50 5.02
C VAL A 416 -4.40 -9.06 5.05
N LYS A 417 -5.29 -8.17 5.49
CA LYS A 417 -4.99 -6.76 5.66
C LYS A 417 -3.91 -6.55 6.74
N VAL A 418 -2.99 -5.64 6.45
CA VAL A 418 -1.99 -5.08 7.39
C VAL A 418 -1.95 -3.56 7.27
N ASN A 419 -1.47 -2.86 8.31
CA ASN A 419 -1.41 -1.39 8.36
C ASN A 419 -0.07 -0.79 7.91
N ASP A 420 0.87 -1.62 7.45
CA ASP A 420 2.22 -1.20 7.03
C ASP A 420 2.43 -1.48 5.53
N PRO A 421 2.84 -0.48 4.71
CA PRO A 421 3.00 -0.66 3.28
C PRO A 421 4.22 -1.51 2.89
N LYS A 422 5.18 -1.74 3.80
CA LYS A 422 6.36 -2.57 3.53
C LYS A 422 6.15 -4.04 3.92
N THR A 423 4.91 -4.41 4.23
CA THR A 423 4.56 -5.71 4.80
C THR A 423 3.40 -6.36 4.06
N ILE A 424 3.46 -7.70 3.95
CA ILE A 424 2.31 -8.53 3.60
C ILE A 424 2.14 -9.63 4.65
N ALA A 425 0.90 -10.04 4.91
CA ALA A 425 0.60 -11.16 5.80
C ALA A 425 -0.36 -12.14 5.15
N ALA A 426 -0.19 -13.43 5.46
CA ALA A 426 -1.08 -14.50 5.06
C ALA A 426 -1.41 -15.40 6.24
N VAL A 427 -2.64 -15.92 6.27
CA VAL A 427 -3.15 -16.78 7.34
C VAL A 427 -3.57 -18.15 6.83
N ARG A 428 -3.44 -19.13 7.72
CA ARG A 428 -3.93 -20.49 7.58
C ARG A 428 -4.49 -20.96 8.93
N PRO A 429 -5.19 -22.12 9.03
CA PRO A 429 -6.01 -22.43 10.20
C PRO A 429 -5.36 -22.31 11.60
N SER A 430 -4.04 -22.52 11.72
CA SER A 430 -3.31 -22.51 12.99
C SER A 430 -1.96 -21.77 12.96
N SER A 431 -1.74 -20.93 11.95
CA SER A 431 -0.50 -20.16 11.80
C SER A 431 -0.71 -18.97 10.87
N ALA A 432 0.24 -18.05 10.89
CA ALA A 432 0.32 -16.93 9.95
C ALA A 432 1.77 -16.75 9.50
N THR A 433 1.94 -16.12 8.34
CA THR A 433 3.23 -15.69 7.80
C THR A 433 3.15 -14.19 7.58
N VAL A 434 4.19 -13.46 7.97
CA VAL A 434 4.35 -12.03 7.66
C VAL A 434 5.68 -11.87 6.93
N VAL A 435 5.71 -11.18 5.80
CA VAL A 435 6.95 -10.84 5.08
C VAL A 435 7.10 -9.32 5.09
N HIS A 436 8.25 -8.83 5.56
CA HIS A 436 8.56 -7.42 5.74
C HIS A 436 9.85 -7.05 5.00
N VAL A 437 9.84 -5.91 4.30
CA VAL A 437 11.00 -5.36 3.61
C VAL A 437 11.57 -4.18 4.40
N ASN A 438 12.81 -4.30 4.84
CA ASN A 438 13.60 -3.19 5.37
C ASN A 438 14.66 -2.81 4.32
N ALA A 439 14.35 -1.82 3.49
CA ALA A 439 15.29 -1.27 2.52
C ALA A 439 16.21 -0.18 3.10
N GLY A 440 16.04 0.17 4.38
CA GLY A 440 16.84 1.17 5.07
C GLY A 440 18.24 0.69 5.41
N THR A 441 19.08 1.63 5.84
CA THR A 441 20.46 1.38 6.27
C THR A 441 20.57 1.05 7.75
N GLU A 442 19.46 1.06 8.48
CA GLU A 442 19.37 0.78 9.91
C GLU A 442 18.44 -0.40 10.18
N ASP A 443 18.69 -1.09 11.28
CA ASP A 443 17.81 -2.16 11.76
C ASP A 443 16.46 -1.58 12.20
N GLU A 444 15.38 -2.29 11.91
CA GLU A 444 14.03 -1.93 12.35
C GLU A 444 13.55 -2.88 13.45
N ALA A 445 12.99 -2.30 14.52
CA ALA A 445 12.30 -3.07 15.56
C ALA A 445 10.84 -3.26 15.15
N VAL A 446 10.51 -4.43 14.61
CA VAL A 446 9.18 -4.75 14.09
C VAL A 446 8.35 -5.41 15.19
N THR A 447 7.35 -4.69 15.69
CA THR A 447 6.34 -5.19 16.62
C THR A 447 5.14 -5.72 15.85
N LEU A 448 4.95 -7.04 15.89
CA LEU A 448 3.76 -7.70 15.35
C LEU A 448 2.65 -7.61 16.38
N ASP A 449 1.61 -6.82 16.08
CA ASP A 449 0.36 -6.80 16.83
C ASP A 449 -0.57 -7.92 16.33
N LEU A 450 -0.69 -8.96 17.16
CA LEU A 450 -1.50 -10.16 16.90
C LEU A 450 -2.87 -10.06 17.57
N SER A 451 -3.28 -8.90 18.07
CA SER A 451 -4.56 -8.70 18.75
C SER A 451 -5.78 -9.10 17.90
N GLY A 452 -5.65 -9.08 16.57
CA GLY A 452 -6.66 -9.55 15.61
C GLY A 452 -6.96 -11.06 15.68
N PHE A 453 -6.10 -11.88 16.30
CA PHE A 453 -6.33 -13.32 16.48
C PHE A 453 -7.13 -13.63 17.75
N ALA A 454 -8.06 -14.58 17.65
CA ALA A 454 -8.93 -14.95 18.78
C ALA A 454 -8.25 -15.88 19.79
N LYS A 455 -7.41 -16.79 19.31
CA LYS A 455 -6.88 -17.91 20.09
C LYS A 455 -5.37 -18.02 19.95
N PHE A 456 -4.72 -18.31 21.07
CA PHE A 456 -3.27 -18.51 21.18
C PHE A 456 -3.00 -19.84 21.88
N HIS A 457 -2.20 -20.70 21.26
CA HIS A 457 -1.68 -21.90 21.88
C HIS A 457 -0.62 -21.53 22.95
N PRO A 458 -0.48 -22.27 24.07
CA PRO A 458 0.53 -21.97 25.10
C PRO A 458 1.98 -21.92 24.60
N GLY A 459 2.27 -22.61 23.48
CA GLY A 459 3.57 -22.61 22.81
C GLY A 459 3.66 -21.69 21.57
N ALA A 460 2.74 -20.74 21.44
CA ALA A 460 2.70 -19.83 20.29
C ALA A 460 3.98 -18.98 20.24
N ARG A 461 4.56 -18.89 19.04
CA ARG A 461 5.89 -18.31 18.82
C ARG A 461 6.01 -17.68 17.44
N VAL A 462 6.98 -16.78 17.31
CA VAL A 462 7.38 -16.17 16.04
C VAL A 462 8.82 -16.54 15.76
N THR A 463 9.10 -17.01 14.54
CA THR A 463 10.47 -17.31 14.09
C THR A 463 10.81 -16.39 12.92
N PRO A 464 11.86 -15.55 13.01
CA PRO A 464 12.31 -14.74 11.88
C PRO A 464 13.16 -15.58 10.93
N ILE A 465 12.98 -15.38 9.63
CA ILE A 465 13.79 -15.93 8.55
C ILE A 465 14.23 -14.76 7.67
N VAL A 466 15.53 -14.50 7.60
CA VAL A 466 16.08 -13.28 6.99
C VAL A 466 16.83 -13.61 5.72
N SER A 467 16.55 -12.89 4.64
CA SER A 467 17.42 -12.79 3.47
C SER A 467 18.04 -11.42 3.42
N SER A 468 19.37 -11.37 3.42
CA SER A 468 20.17 -10.14 3.34
C SER A 468 21.49 -10.43 2.63
N ALA A 469 22.40 -9.45 2.57
CA ALA A 469 23.76 -9.67 2.06
C ALA A 469 24.54 -10.75 2.82
N ALA A 470 24.11 -11.14 4.03
CA ALA A 470 24.71 -12.24 4.79
C ALA A 470 24.29 -13.64 4.29
N GLY A 471 23.25 -13.71 3.45
CA GLY A 471 22.76 -14.93 2.84
C GLY A 471 21.23 -15.04 2.84
N PRO A 472 20.68 -15.98 2.04
CA PRO A 472 19.25 -16.23 1.95
C PRO A 472 18.72 -17.05 3.13
N LEU A 473 17.47 -16.78 3.50
CA LEU A 473 16.63 -17.60 4.38
C LEU A 473 17.30 -18.02 5.70
N VAL A 474 18.11 -17.16 6.29
CA VAL A 474 18.78 -17.41 7.57
C VAL A 474 17.74 -17.42 8.68
N LYS A 475 17.49 -18.61 9.23
CA LYS A 475 16.53 -18.82 10.32
C LYS A 475 17.11 -18.34 11.65
N GLY A 476 16.43 -17.38 12.28
CA GLY A 476 16.76 -16.88 13.60
C GLY A 476 16.11 -17.66 14.75
N THR A 477 16.39 -17.21 15.97
CA THR A 477 15.85 -17.79 17.20
C THR A 477 14.36 -17.49 17.36
N PRO A 478 13.50 -18.50 17.58
CA PRO A 478 12.09 -18.26 17.85
C PRO A 478 11.87 -17.52 19.17
N ILE A 479 10.95 -16.56 19.18
CA ILE A 479 10.50 -15.87 20.40
C ILE A 479 9.05 -16.24 20.73
N ARG A 480 8.71 -16.29 22.02
CA ARG A 480 7.33 -16.53 22.45
C ARG A 480 6.48 -15.29 22.25
N ILE A 481 5.23 -15.51 21.87
CA ILE A 481 4.23 -14.43 21.83
C ILE A 481 3.81 -14.12 23.27
N SER A 482 3.84 -12.85 23.64
CA SER A 482 3.39 -12.38 24.95
C SER A 482 2.49 -11.17 24.79
N ALA A 483 1.46 -11.03 25.63
CA ALA A 483 0.47 -9.96 25.53
C ALA A 483 -0.16 -9.78 24.11
N ARG A 484 -0.28 -10.87 23.33
CA ARG A 484 -0.74 -10.85 21.92
C ARG A 484 0.15 -10.02 20.98
N SER A 485 1.43 -9.87 21.31
CA SER A 485 2.41 -9.25 20.43
C SER A 485 3.75 -9.97 20.47
N ALA A 486 4.60 -9.63 19.52
CA ALA A 486 5.98 -10.08 19.44
C ALA A 486 6.82 -9.03 18.72
N THR A 487 7.94 -8.59 19.31
CA THR A 487 8.86 -7.63 18.70
C THR A 487 10.14 -8.34 18.29
N LEU A 488 10.53 -8.20 17.02
CA LEU A 488 11.72 -8.80 16.44
C LEU A 488 12.44 -7.78 15.55
N THR A 489 13.73 -7.97 15.36
CA THR A 489 14.54 -7.13 14.47
C THR A 489 14.38 -7.58 13.01
N ALA A 490 14.12 -6.63 12.11
CA ALA A 490 14.34 -6.76 10.68
C ALA A 490 15.64 -6.01 10.32
N PRO A 491 16.74 -6.71 9.99
CA PRO A 491 18.03 -6.06 9.74
C PRO A 491 17.99 -5.04 8.59
N ALA A 492 18.89 -4.08 8.60
CA ALA A 492 19.10 -3.16 7.48
C ALA A 492 19.28 -3.91 6.14
N GLY A 493 18.70 -3.39 5.07
CA GLY A 493 18.80 -3.96 3.72
C GLY A 493 18.40 -5.44 3.64
N SER A 494 17.26 -5.81 4.22
CA SER A 494 16.80 -7.20 4.31
C SER A 494 15.33 -7.42 3.97
N VAL A 495 15.01 -8.66 3.64
CA VAL A 495 13.64 -9.19 3.62
C VAL A 495 13.51 -10.21 4.74
N THR A 496 12.60 -9.95 5.68
CA THR A 496 12.38 -10.79 6.85
C THR A 496 11.00 -11.42 6.81
N THR A 497 10.96 -12.74 6.84
CA THR A 497 9.73 -13.53 7.03
C THR A 497 9.57 -13.89 8.49
N PHE A 498 8.48 -13.47 9.13
CA PHE A 498 8.07 -13.87 10.46
C PHE A 498 7.06 -15.03 10.35
N GLN A 499 7.52 -16.24 10.66
CA GLN A 499 6.66 -17.43 10.74
C GLN A 499 6.01 -17.49 12.12
N ILE A 500 4.69 -17.31 12.18
CA ILE A 500 3.89 -17.25 13.40
C ILE A 500 3.15 -18.57 13.58
N GLU A 501 3.47 -19.31 14.64
CA GLU A 501 2.81 -20.58 14.95
C GLU A 501 1.90 -20.47 16.18
N GLY A 502 0.79 -21.21 16.17
CA GLY A 502 -0.09 -21.34 17.33
C GLY A 502 -1.08 -20.20 17.50
N VAL A 503 -1.33 -19.41 16.46
CA VAL A 503 -2.39 -18.39 16.40
C VAL A 503 -3.55 -18.89 15.54
N SER A 504 -4.80 -18.58 15.90
CA SER A 504 -5.96 -18.97 15.09
C SER A 504 -7.21 -18.14 15.38
N GLY A 505 -8.13 -18.17 14.43
CA GLY A 505 -9.42 -17.48 14.52
C GLY A 505 -9.31 -15.96 14.42
N VAL A 506 -10.47 -15.31 14.33
CA VAL A 506 -10.60 -13.85 14.22
C VAL A 506 -11.17 -13.34 15.53
N ALA A 507 -10.48 -12.40 16.19
CA ALA A 507 -10.99 -11.77 17.41
C ALA A 507 -12.32 -11.06 17.12
N HIS A 508 -13.25 -11.09 18.08
CA HIS A 508 -14.60 -10.56 17.89
C HIS A 508 -14.63 -9.10 17.42
N ASP A 509 -13.65 -8.33 17.87
CA ASP A 509 -13.45 -6.90 17.68
C ASP A 509 -12.30 -6.62 16.69
N ALA A 510 -11.87 -7.58 15.87
CA ALA A 510 -10.81 -7.36 14.87
C ALA A 510 -11.33 -6.51 13.69
N ALA A 511 -12.45 -6.92 13.09
CA ALA A 511 -12.97 -6.29 11.87
C ALA A 511 -13.27 -4.81 12.06
N THR A 512 -12.92 -3.97 11.08
CA THR A 512 -13.32 -2.55 11.08
C THR A 512 -14.85 -2.40 11.09
N ILE A 513 -15.53 -3.21 10.28
CA ILE A 513 -17.00 -3.29 10.25
C ILE A 513 -17.47 -4.33 11.27
N GLN A 514 -18.28 -3.88 12.22
CA GLN A 514 -18.74 -4.63 13.39
C GLN A 514 -20.28 -4.70 13.35
N PRO A 515 -20.87 -5.88 13.60
CA PRO A 515 -22.33 -6.01 13.66
C PRO A 515 -22.95 -5.06 14.69
N GLY A 516 -23.96 -4.29 14.27
CA GLY A 516 -24.71 -3.38 15.15
C GLY A 516 -24.01 -2.04 15.45
N HIS A 517 -22.79 -1.84 14.96
CA HIS A 517 -22.08 -0.57 15.08
C HIS A 517 -22.60 0.47 14.07
N VAL A 518 -22.32 1.74 14.36
CA VAL A 518 -22.66 2.88 13.51
C VAL A 518 -21.39 3.62 13.10
N TYR A 519 -21.37 4.06 11.85
CA TYR A 519 -20.20 4.59 11.18
C TYR A 519 -20.49 5.94 10.56
N ARG A 520 -19.46 6.78 10.53
CA ARG A 520 -19.40 7.95 9.67
C ARG A 520 -18.50 7.65 8.50
N LEU A 521 -19.01 7.82 7.29
CA LEU A 521 -18.23 7.70 6.05
C LEU A 521 -17.71 9.08 5.67
N GLN A 522 -16.42 9.31 5.85
CA GLN A 522 -15.76 10.59 5.57
C GLN A 522 -14.93 10.50 4.30
N GLY A 523 -15.15 11.37 3.32
CA GLY A 523 -14.36 11.36 2.08
C GLY A 523 -12.92 11.74 2.35
N THR A 524 -11.95 10.94 1.91
CA THR A 524 -10.53 11.16 2.25
C THR A 524 -9.97 12.45 1.65
N ALA A 525 -10.49 12.88 0.50
CA ALA A 525 -10.06 14.13 -0.16
C ALA A 525 -10.61 15.41 0.51
N SER A 526 -11.77 15.32 1.18
CA SER A 526 -12.50 16.51 1.66
C SER A 526 -12.62 16.59 3.18
N ALA A 527 -12.38 15.49 3.90
CA ALA A 527 -12.71 15.32 5.31
C ALA A 527 -14.21 15.61 5.62
N ARG A 528 -15.10 15.50 4.64
CA ARG A 528 -16.55 15.73 4.79
C ARG A 528 -17.32 14.41 4.83
N SER A 529 -18.44 14.40 5.55
CA SER A 529 -19.30 13.23 5.74
C SER A 529 -20.24 12.99 4.56
N LEU A 530 -20.38 11.74 4.13
CA LEU A 530 -21.45 11.29 3.24
C LEU A 530 -22.80 11.48 3.93
N THR A 531 -23.66 12.29 3.32
CA THR A 531 -24.97 12.64 3.88
C THR A 531 -26.07 12.34 2.87
N PRO A 532 -27.12 11.60 3.24
CA PRO A 532 -28.24 11.32 2.35
C PRO A 532 -29.05 12.61 2.08
N THR A 533 -29.61 12.72 0.87
CA THR A 533 -30.62 13.70 0.49
C THR A 533 -31.93 13.00 0.15
N GLU A 534 -32.97 13.73 -0.27
CA GLU A 534 -34.24 13.09 -0.68
C GLU A 534 -34.08 12.18 -1.90
N THR A 535 -33.12 12.46 -2.78
CA THR A 535 -32.96 11.79 -4.08
C THR A 535 -31.58 11.14 -4.28
N GLY A 536 -30.67 11.25 -3.31
CA GLY A 536 -29.28 10.82 -3.48
C GLY A 536 -28.41 11.03 -2.24
N ALA A 537 -27.16 11.43 -2.43
CA ALA A 537 -26.22 11.77 -1.37
C ALA A 537 -25.29 12.92 -1.77
N VAL A 538 -24.79 13.65 -0.78
CA VAL A 538 -23.85 14.76 -0.93
C VAL A 538 -22.77 14.73 0.16
N LEU A 539 -21.67 15.43 -0.06
CA LEU A 539 -20.73 15.76 1.01
C LEU A 539 -21.30 16.87 1.90
N ARG A 540 -21.22 16.70 3.22
CA ARG A 540 -21.46 17.78 4.18
C ARG A 540 -20.34 17.88 5.20
N THR A 541 -20.10 19.09 5.66
CA THR A 541 -19.24 19.39 6.80
C THR A 541 -19.65 18.48 7.96
N THR A 542 -18.65 17.80 8.53
CA THR A 542 -18.89 16.81 9.57
C THR A 542 -19.47 17.49 10.81
N ASP A 543 -20.67 17.05 11.18
CA ASP A 543 -21.38 17.41 12.40
C ASP A 543 -21.47 16.17 13.30
N PRO A 544 -20.73 16.14 14.42
CA PRO A 544 -20.78 15.05 15.39
C PRO A 544 -22.17 14.81 16.00
N THR A 545 -23.06 15.81 15.95
CA THR A 545 -24.41 15.74 16.52
C THR A 545 -25.47 15.32 15.50
N SER A 546 -25.13 15.22 14.22
CA SER A 546 -26.09 14.92 13.16
C SER A 546 -26.30 13.40 12.99
N PRO A 547 -27.50 12.86 13.29
CA PRO A 547 -27.80 11.45 13.06
C PRO A 547 -27.81 11.10 11.57
N THR A 548 -28.13 12.06 10.69
CA THR A 548 -28.22 11.83 9.24
C THR A 548 -26.88 11.53 8.58
N GLN A 549 -25.77 11.86 9.24
CA GLN A 549 -24.41 11.58 8.76
C GLN A 549 -23.87 10.22 9.25
N LEU A 550 -24.70 9.42 9.93
CA LEU A 550 -24.35 8.12 10.47
C LEU A 550 -25.01 6.99 9.68
N TRP A 551 -24.27 5.89 9.55
CA TRP A 551 -24.60 4.74 8.71
C TRP A 551 -24.35 3.43 9.45
N LYS A 552 -25.23 2.46 9.28
CA LYS A 552 -24.99 1.06 9.65
C LYS A 552 -24.48 0.32 8.42
N ILE A 553 -23.46 -0.51 8.60
CA ILE A 553 -22.89 -1.34 7.54
C ILE A 553 -23.10 -2.80 7.94
N ASN A 554 -24.16 -3.41 7.42
CA ASN A 554 -24.61 -4.73 7.85
C ASN A 554 -24.12 -5.80 6.86
N PRO A 555 -23.42 -6.85 7.32
CA PRO A 555 -22.98 -7.93 6.45
C PRO A 555 -24.18 -8.75 5.94
N LEU A 556 -24.16 -9.06 4.64
CA LEU A 556 -25.13 -9.91 3.94
C LEU A 556 -24.54 -11.29 3.63
N THR A 557 -23.22 -11.39 3.54
CA THR A 557 -22.48 -12.64 3.36
C THR A 557 -21.45 -12.80 4.47
N ASN A 558 -20.61 -13.86 4.41
CA ASN A 558 -19.51 -14.05 5.36
C ASN A 558 -18.62 -12.79 5.42
N PRO A 559 -18.57 -12.07 6.56
CA PRO A 559 -17.83 -10.80 6.68
C PRO A 559 -16.31 -10.97 6.66
N ARG A 560 -15.82 -12.22 6.70
CA ARG A 560 -14.38 -12.51 6.69
C ARG A 560 -13.71 -12.39 5.32
N SER A 561 -14.49 -12.36 4.24
CA SER A 561 -13.97 -12.29 2.88
C SER A 561 -13.76 -10.83 2.44
N ASN A 562 -12.71 -10.57 1.67
CA ASN A 562 -12.51 -9.31 0.94
C ASN A 562 -13.57 -9.05 -0.16
N ARG A 563 -14.44 -10.03 -0.41
CA ARG A 563 -15.63 -9.97 -1.29
C ARG A 563 -16.93 -10.06 -0.49
N ALA A 564 -16.86 -9.85 0.83
CA ALA A 564 -18.05 -9.75 1.66
C ALA A 564 -18.97 -8.63 1.15
N ARG A 565 -20.27 -8.92 1.12
CA ARG A 565 -21.30 -7.98 0.69
C ARG A 565 -22.00 -7.39 1.89
N TYR A 566 -22.34 -6.12 1.78
CA TYR A 566 -22.89 -5.31 2.85
C TYR A 566 -24.09 -4.51 2.35
N ALA A 567 -25.06 -4.29 3.25
CA ALA A 567 -26.04 -3.23 3.11
C ALA A 567 -25.55 -1.99 3.88
N VAL A 568 -25.60 -0.81 3.23
CA VAL A 568 -25.27 0.48 3.84
C VAL A 568 -26.56 1.23 4.11
N ILE A 569 -26.91 1.39 5.38
CA ILE A 569 -28.24 1.83 5.85
C ILE A 569 -28.10 3.10 6.68
N SER A 570 -28.97 4.09 6.49
CA SER A 570 -28.97 5.29 7.31
C SER A 570 -29.30 4.95 8.75
N ALA A 571 -28.43 5.33 9.69
CA ALA A 571 -28.66 5.06 11.11
C ALA A 571 -29.72 6.00 11.72
N ALA A 572 -30.10 7.07 11.01
CA ALA A 572 -31.08 8.05 11.48
C ALA A 572 -32.52 7.49 11.50
N ASP A 573 -32.87 6.63 10.54
CA ASP A 573 -34.22 6.08 10.38
C ASP A 573 -34.28 4.55 10.26
N ASP A 574 -33.13 3.86 10.12
CA ASP A 574 -33.05 2.41 9.92
C ASP A 574 -33.85 1.89 8.71
N GLN A 575 -34.16 2.76 7.76
CA GLN A 575 -34.99 2.45 6.59
C GLN A 575 -34.26 2.73 5.28
N ARG A 576 -33.67 3.92 5.14
CA ARG A 576 -33.04 4.31 3.87
C ARG A 576 -31.73 3.58 3.65
N ARG A 577 -31.60 2.91 2.51
CA ARG A 577 -30.39 2.19 2.09
C ARG A 577 -29.71 2.88 0.90
N LEU A 578 -28.38 2.85 0.88
CA LEU A 578 -27.61 3.30 -0.27
C LEU A 578 -27.74 2.27 -1.40
N ALA A 579 -28.14 2.72 -2.59
CA ALA A 579 -28.36 1.84 -3.73
C ALA A 579 -28.08 2.53 -5.06
N VAL A 580 -27.97 1.76 -6.13
CA VAL A 580 -27.90 2.28 -7.50
C VAL A 580 -29.19 1.93 -8.25
N ARG A 581 -29.86 2.94 -8.82
CA ARG A 581 -31.11 2.81 -9.57
C ARG A 581 -31.03 3.64 -10.84
N GLY A 582 -31.28 3.02 -12.00
CA GLY A 582 -31.19 3.72 -13.29
C GLY A 582 -29.83 4.39 -13.54
N GLY A 583 -28.75 3.87 -12.94
CA GLY A 583 -27.40 4.45 -13.02
C GLY A 583 -27.10 5.56 -12.00
N ALA A 584 -28.06 5.99 -11.18
CA ALA A 584 -27.87 7.01 -10.16
C ALA A 584 -27.70 6.39 -8.76
N LEU A 585 -26.86 7.01 -7.93
CA LEU A 585 -26.76 6.71 -6.51
C LEU A 585 -27.96 7.34 -5.78
N VAL A 586 -28.74 6.51 -5.09
CA VAL A 586 -29.96 6.91 -4.39
C VAL A 586 -29.94 6.45 -2.93
N THR A 587 -30.80 7.05 -2.12
CA THR A 587 -31.04 6.62 -0.73
C THR A 587 -32.52 6.26 -0.55
N ASP A 588 -32.86 5.02 -0.91
CA ASP A 588 -34.26 4.59 -1.00
C ASP A 588 -34.74 3.93 0.31
N GLY A 589 -35.99 4.22 0.70
CA GLY A 589 -36.65 3.60 1.87
C GLY A 589 -37.41 2.30 1.57
N THR A 590 -37.47 1.86 0.30
CA THR A 590 -38.08 0.58 -0.03
C THR A 590 -37.10 -0.54 0.25
N ALA A 591 -37.60 -1.62 0.85
CA ALA A 591 -36.80 -2.80 1.14
C ALA A 591 -36.43 -3.61 -0.13
N ALA A 592 -36.20 -2.95 -1.26
CA ALA A 592 -35.94 -3.61 -2.53
C ALA A 592 -34.54 -4.24 -2.51
N ASP A 593 -34.55 -5.54 -2.27
CA ASP A 593 -33.40 -6.43 -2.17
C ASP A 593 -32.77 -6.69 -3.54
N GLY A 594 -31.49 -7.09 -3.54
CA GLY A 594 -30.73 -7.47 -4.73
C GLY A 594 -29.45 -6.67 -4.93
N ILE A 595 -28.64 -7.15 -5.87
CA ILE A 595 -27.24 -6.73 -6.11
C ILE A 595 -27.03 -5.23 -6.30
N SER A 596 -28.05 -4.49 -6.71
CA SER A 596 -27.99 -3.04 -6.90
C SER A 596 -28.00 -2.24 -5.58
N ALA A 597 -28.37 -2.85 -4.46
CA ALA A 597 -28.27 -2.29 -3.11
C ALA A 597 -27.22 -3.00 -2.24
N GLU A 598 -26.41 -3.87 -2.83
CA GLU A 598 -25.33 -4.59 -2.16
C GLU A 598 -23.99 -3.93 -2.49
N TRP A 599 -23.13 -3.82 -1.48
CA TRP A 599 -21.82 -3.18 -1.59
C TRP A 599 -20.72 -4.12 -1.12
N MET A 600 -19.63 -4.22 -1.87
CA MET A 600 -18.35 -4.74 -1.34
C MET A 600 -17.50 -3.58 -0.86
N VAL A 601 -16.64 -3.83 0.13
CA VAL A 601 -15.65 -2.85 0.58
C VAL A 601 -14.24 -3.37 0.36
N SER A 602 -13.35 -2.52 -0.14
CA SER A 602 -11.93 -2.86 -0.34
C SER A 602 -11.02 -1.86 0.38
N THR A 603 -9.86 -2.32 0.82
CA THR A 603 -8.83 -1.47 1.46
C THR A 603 -7.44 -1.97 1.12
N THR A 604 -6.46 -1.07 1.13
CA THR A 604 -5.02 -1.40 1.09
C THR A 604 -4.43 -1.50 2.50
N GLY A 605 -5.22 -1.26 3.55
CA GLY A 605 -4.75 -1.27 4.93
C GLY A 605 -4.40 0.11 5.51
N ASP A 606 -4.42 1.17 4.69
CA ASP A 606 -4.08 2.54 5.06
C ASP A 606 -5.19 3.32 5.80
N GLY A 607 -6.19 2.61 6.33
CA GLY A 607 -7.34 3.20 7.02
C GLY A 607 -8.46 3.71 6.12
N SER A 608 -8.28 3.71 4.80
CA SER A 608 -9.32 4.10 3.84
C SER A 608 -9.96 2.89 3.14
N TRP A 609 -11.15 3.12 2.59
CA TRP A 609 -11.98 2.11 1.96
C TRP A 609 -12.60 2.61 0.66
N THR A 610 -12.78 1.73 -0.31
CA THR A 610 -13.69 1.93 -1.46
C THR A 610 -14.98 1.16 -1.22
N LEU A 611 -16.11 1.66 -1.75
CA LEU A 611 -17.41 0.99 -1.70
C LEU A 611 -17.84 0.66 -3.13
N ILE A 612 -17.81 -0.62 -3.49
CA ILE A 612 -18.10 -1.14 -4.83
C ILE A 612 -19.55 -1.61 -4.88
N ASN A 613 -20.36 -1.06 -5.78
CA ASN A 613 -21.71 -1.59 -6.00
C ASN A 613 -21.64 -2.95 -6.71
N VAL A 614 -22.29 -3.97 -6.16
CA VAL A 614 -22.25 -5.34 -6.73
C VAL A 614 -22.98 -5.40 -8.08
N GLY A 615 -24.03 -4.61 -8.27
CA GLY A 615 -24.84 -4.62 -9.50
C GLY A 615 -24.19 -3.91 -10.68
N THR A 616 -23.43 -2.83 -10.44
CA THR A 616 -22.86 -1.99 -11.52
C THR A 616 -21.34 -2.01 -11.59
N GLY A 617 -20.65 -2.42 -10.51
CA GLY A 617 -19.20 -2.30 -10.38
C GLY A 617 -18.68 -0.88 -10.16
N GLY A 618 -19.56 0.13 -10.12
CA GLY A 618 -19.18 1.51 -9.82
C GLY A 618 -18.85 1.70 -8.35
N LEU A 619 -17.86 2.56 -8.06
CA LEU A 619 -17.51 2.99 -6.72
C LEU A 619 -18.36 4.18 -6.29
N VAL A 620 -18.66 4.31 -4.99
CA VAL A 620 -19.16 5.58 -4.43
C VAL A 620 -18.12 6.67 -4.67
N ASP A 621 -18.51 7.69 -5.44
CA ASP A 621 -17.62 8.67 -6.05
C ASP A 621 -18.13 10.09 -5.79
N VAL A 622 -17.24 10.97 -5.33
CA VAL A 622 -17.54 12.42 -5.29
C VAL A 622 -17.33 13.01 -6.67
N SER A 623 -18.41 13.44 -7.31
CA SER A 623 -18.41 13.81 -8.72
C SER A 623 -17.49 14.99 -9.00
N GLY A 624 -16.69 14.88 -10.06
CA GLY A 624 -15.72 15.90 -10.45
C GLY A 624 -14.59 16.10 -9.43
N GLN A 625 -14.38 15.14 -8.51
CA GLN A 625 -13.41 15.23 -7.41
C GLN A 625 -13.63 16.46 -6.51
N ALA A 626 -14.87 16.96 -6.46
CA ALA A 626 -15.19 18.16 -5.70
C ALA A 626 -14.99 17.93 -4.20
N THR A 627 -14.59 18.97 -3.48
CA THR A 627 -14.35 18.90 -2.03
C THR A 627 -15.31 19.75 -1.20
N ALA A 628 -16.08 20.65 -1.84
CA ALA A 628 -16.93 21.62 -1.16
C ALA A 628 -18.15 20.99 -0.46
N ASP A 629 -18.74 21.72 0.48
CA ASP A 629 -20.02 21.36 1.09
C ASP A 629 -21.14 21.34 0.03
N GLY A 630 -21.99 20.31 0.07
CA GLY A 630 -23.05 20.10 -0.92
C GLY A 630 -22.59 19.44 -2.21
N SER A 631 -21.31 19.08 -2.36
CA SER A 631 -20.81 18.40 -3.56
C SER A 631 -21.57 17.08 -3.78
N PRO A 632 -22.05 16.80 -5.01
CA PRO A 632 -22.81 15.59 -5.31
C PRO A 632 -21.95 14.33 -5.20
N VAL A 633 -22.55 13.27 -4.65
CA VAL A 633 -21.96 11.94 -4.60
C VAL A 633 -22.78 11.01 -5.49
N GLY A 634 -22.11 10.31 -6.39
CA GLY A 634 -22.68 9.37 -7.33
C GLY A 634 -21.92 8.04 -7.32
N THR A 635 -22.02 7.31 -8.43
CA THR A 635 -21.13 6.18 -8.70
C THR A 635 -20.33 6.41 -9.96
N TYR A 636 -19.07 5.98 -9.98
CA TYR A 636 -18.21 6.05 -11.15
C TYR A 636 -17.33 4.81 -11.28
N THR A 637 -16.80 4.56 -12.49
CA THR A 637 -15.85 3.45 -12.70
C THR A 637 -14.63 3.60 -11.79
N PRO A 638 -13.98 2.52 -11.34
CA PRO A 638 -12.79 2.63 -10.51
C PRO A 638 -11.67 3.45 -11.18
N THR A 639 -11.16 4.46 -10.48
CA THR A 639 -10.09 5.36 -10.95
C THR A 639 -8.85 5.38 -10.05
N SER A 640 -8.90 4.71 -8.89
CA SER A 640 -7.90 4.82 -7.82
C SER A 640 -7.78 6.24 -7.24
N GLY A 641 -8.70 7.15 -7.57
CA GLY A 641 -8.72 8.52 -7.08
C GLY A 641 -9.16 8.64 -5.61
N ALA A 642 -8.64 9.66 -4.93
CA ALA A 642 -8.99 9.96 -3.53
C ALA A 642 -10.47 10.36 -3.35
N ASN A 643 -11.16 10.78 -4.41
CA ASN A 643 -12.59 11.08 -4.39
C ASN A 643 -13.49 9.83 -4.33
N GLN A 644 -12.91 8.62 -4.46
CA GLN A 644 -13.58 7.33 -4.33
C GLN A 644 -13.24 6.60 -3.02
N ARG A 645 -12.45 7.25 -2.15
CA ARG A 645 -11.94 6.69 -0.91
C ARG A 645 -12.61 7.33 0.30
N TRP A 646 -12.91 6.49 1.29
CA TRP A 646 -13.69 6.85 2.47
C TRP A 646 -13.01 6.32 3.73
N THR A 647 -12.90 7.15 4.75
CA THR A 647 -12.57 6.72 6.10
C THR A 647 -13.85 6.25 6.79
N LEU A 648 -13.83 5.05 7.38
CA LEU A 648 -14.92 4.51 8.17
C LEU A 648 -14.65 4.76 9.65
N ILE A 649 -15.22 5.83 10.20
CA ILE A 649 -15.06 6.19 11.62
C ILE A 649 -16.16 5.52 12.42
N ASP A 650 -15.80 4.66 13.38
CA ASP A 650 -16.76 4.02 14.27
C ASP A 650 -17.27 5.01 15.34
N GLU A 651 -18.54 5.37 15.25
CA GLU A 651 -19.23 6.31 16.14
C GLU A 651 -20.09 5.58 17.18
N THR A 652 -19.80 4.30 17.42
CA THR A 652 -20.49 3.49 18.44
C THR A 652 -19.92 3.79 19.82
N VAL A 653 -20.71 4.47 20.64
CA VAL A 653 -20.35 4.76 22.03
C VAL A 653 -20.32 3.46 22.83
N LEU A 654 -19.14 3.07 23.30
CA LEU A 654 -18.94 1.85 24.10
C LEU A 654 -19.19 2.11 25.60
N ARG A 655 -18.76 3.29 26.07
CA ARG A 655 -18.94 3.76 27.45
C ARG A 655 -18.72 5.28 27.52
N THR A 656 -18.90 5.87 28.69
CA THR A 656 -18.50 7.27 28.97
C THR A 656 -17.36 7.32 29.97
N THR A 657 -16.48 8.31 29.86
CA THR A 657 -15.48 8.62 30.89
C THR A 657 -16.19 9.19 32.13
N PRO A 658 -15.85 8.74 33.35
CA PRO A 658 -16.40 9.33 34.56
C PRO A 658 -16.05 10.83 34.66
N ALA A 659 -17.05 11.68 34.89
CA ALA A 659 -16.82 13.07 35.23
C ALA A 659 -16.18 13.15 36.63
N VAL A 660 -15.26 14.09 36.84
CA VAL A 660 -14.68 14.36 38.15
C VAL A 660 -14.94 15.81 38.49
N THR A 661 -15.51 16.06 39.67
CA THR A 661 -15.76 17.40 40.19
C THR A 661 -15.68 17.42 41.71
N TYR A 662 -15.93 18.57 42.32
CA TYR A 662 -15.84 18.74 43.75
C TYR A 662 -16.90 19.71 44.28
N THR A 663 -17.12 19.67 45.58
CA THR A 663 -17.91 20.65 46.33
C THR A 663 -17.41 20.74 47.77
N VAL A 664 -17.98 21.66 48.54
CA VAL A 664 -17.74 21.79 49.99
C VAL A 664 -18.92 21.21 50.79
N PRO A 665 -18.72 20.84 52.07
CA PRO A 665 -19.78 20.35 52.92
C PRO A 665 -21.02 21.27 52.94
N GLY A 666 -22.18 20.70 52.68
CA GLY A 666 -23.47 21.39 52.67
C GLY A 666 -23.84 22.08 51.35
N LEU A 667 -22.93 22.13 50.37
CA LEU A 667 -23.19 22.72 49.05
C LEU A 667 -23.35 21.62 47.99
N ALA A 668 -24.43 21.68 47.21
CA ALA A 668 -24.61 20.77 46.07
C ALA A 668 -23.63 21.12 44.93
N PRO A 669 -22.98 20.13 44.28
CA PRO A 669 -22.04 20.39 43.19
C PRO A 669 -22.77 20.85 41.93
N VAL A 670 -22.09 21.65 41.10
CA VAL A 670 -22.45 21.84 39.70
C VAL A 670 -21.78 20.73 38.90
N LEU A 671 -22.59 19.85 38.30
CA LEU A 671 -22.09 18.77 37.45
C LEU A 671 -21.97 19.24 35.99
N PRO A 672 -21.02 18.72 35.20
CA PRO A 672 -20.84 19.14 33.81
C PRO A 672 -22.07 18.79 32.96
N ALA A 673 -22.41 19.64 31.98
CA ALA A 673 -23.54 19.40 31.07
C ALA A 673 -23.26 18.28 30.06
N THR A 674 -22.01 17.86 29.90
CA THR A 674 -21.59 16.81 28.99
C THR A 674 -20.62 15.82 29.65
N VAL A 675 -20.49 14.64 29.05
CA VAL A 675 -19.43 13.67 29.34
C VAL A 675 -18.74 13.25 28.05
N THR A 676 -17.47 12.86 28.14
CA THR A 676 -16.71 12.36 26.99
C THR A 676 -17.09 10.88 26.74
N PRO A 677 -17.67 10.55 25.57
CA PRO A 677 -17.86 9.15 25.18
C PRO A 677 -16.51 8.51 24.83
N VAL A 678 -16.48 7.18 24.93
CA VAL A 678 -15.35 6.35 24.53
C VAL A 678 -15.81 5.44 23.41
N TYR A 679 -15.14 5.57 22.27
CA TYR A 679 -15.30 4.76 21.08
C TYR A 679 -14.16 3.73 21.02
N ARG A 680 -14.12 2.96 19.93
CA ARG A 680 -13.10 1.93 19.73
C ARG A 680 -11.69 2.51 19.56
N ASP A 681 -11.56 3.70 18.98
CA ASP A 681 -10.31 4.44 18.80
C ASP A 681 -9.93 5.31 20.01
N GLY A 682 -10.79 5.40 21.03
CA GLY A 682 -10.51 6.10 22.29
C GLY A 682 -11.59 7.07 22.73
N ALA A 683 -11.26 7.87 23.76
CA ALA A 683 -12.15 8.89 24.31
C ALA A 683 -12.07 10.17 23.48
N ARG A 684 -13.18 10.59 22.85
CA ARG A 684 -13.24 11.81 22.04
C ARG A 684 -14.64 12.41 22.02
N GLY A 685 -14.74 13.70 21.72
CA GLY A 685 -16.03 14.41 21.62
C GLY A 685 -16.73 14.59 22.97
N SER A 686 -18.03 14.93 22.90
CA SER A 686 -18.84 15.18 24.09
C SER A 686 -20.30 14.81 23.85
N LEU A 687 -20.95 14.19 24.84
CA LEU A 687 -22.38 13.88 24.82
C LEU A 687 -23.11 14.65 25.91
N PRO A 688 -24.30 15.22 25.63
CA PRO A 688 -25.15 15.79 26.67
C PRO A 688 -25.52 14.73 27.70
N VAL A 689 -25.47 15.10 28.99
CA VAL A 689 -25.79 14.21 30.12
C VAL A 689 -26.85 14.82 31.02
N THR A 690 -27.82 14.00 31.41
CA THR A 690 -28.78 14.33 32.46
C THR A 690 -28.42 13.59 33.74
N TRP A 691 -28.10 14.33 34.81
CA TRP A 691 -27.70 13.76 36.09
C TRP A 691 -28.90 13.48 37.00
N THR A 692 -28.84 12.37 37.73
CA THR A 692 -29.77 12.07 38.83
C THR A 692 -29.13 12.51 40.13
N MET A 693 -29.45 13.72 40.59
CA MET A 693 -28.84 14.31 41.78
C MET A 693 -29.23 13.58 43.07
N PRO A 694 -28.26 13.16 43.91
CA PRO A 694 -28.52 12.69 45.28
C PRO A 694 -29.25 13.75 46.13
N PRO A 695 -29.93 13.34 47.21
CA PRO A 695 -30.52 14.28 48.17
C PRO A 695 -29.45 15.18 48.79
N ALA A 696 -29.83 16.39 49.21
CA ALA A 696 -28.90 17.37 49.78
C ALA A 696 -28.09 16.85 50.99
N SER A 697 -28.61 15.83 51.69
CA SER A 697 -27.90 15.17 52.78
C SER A 697 -26.60 14.48 52.35
N ALA A 698 -26.48 14.06 51.09
CA ALA A 698 -25.29 13.41 50.56
C ALA A 698 -24.04 14.32 50.57
N TRP A 699 -24.25 15.64 50.59
CA TRP A 699 -23.17 16.64 50.55
C TRP A 699 -22.76 17.14 51.94
N ARG A 700 -23.41 16.70 53.02
CA ARG A 700 -23.18 17.28 54.37
C ARG A 700 -21.82 16.92 54.95
N HIS A 701 -21.27 15.76 54.59
CA HIS A 701 -20.07 15.23 55.21
C HIS A 701 -18.94 15.08 54.19
N PRO A 702 -17.69 15.35 54.59
CA PRO A 702 -16.53 15.08 53.75
C PRO A 702 -16.49 13.63 53.26
N GLY A 703 -16.08 13.43 52.02
CA GLY A 703 -16.02 12.11 51.39
C GLY A 703 -16.12 12.17 49.87
N THR A 704 -16.30 11.01 49.26
CA THR A 704 -16.57 10.90 47.82
C THR A 704 -18.01 10.45 47.61
N VAL A 705 -18.77 11.22 46.82
CA VAL A 705 -20.13 10.86 46.41
C VAL A 705 -20.11 10.49 44.92
N LYS A 706 -20.62 9.30 44.59
CA LYS A 706 -20.85 8.89 43.20
C LYS A 706 -22.24 9.36 42.77
N VAL A 707 -22.31 10.11 41.68
CA VAL A 707 -23.56 10.52 41.03
C VAL A 707 -23.73 9.74 39.74
N THR A 708 -24.95 9.26 39.48
CA THR A 708 -25.30 8.58 38.22
C THR A 708 -26.02 9.54 37.29
N GLY A 709 -25.82 9.38 36.00
CA GLY A 709 -26.49 10.13 34.95
C GLY A 709 -26.72 9.29 33.72
N VAL A 710 -27.37 9.87 32.73
CA VAL A 710 -27.60 9.28 31.42
C VAL A 710 -27.12 10.25 30.36
N ALA A 711 -26.13 9.83 29.58
CA ALA A 711 -25.70 10.53 28.37
C ALA A 711 -26.53 10.06 27.18
N THR A 712 -26.82 10.97 26.24
CA THR A 712 -27.60 10.65 25.04
C THR A 712 -26.75 10.91 23.81
N ASP A 713 -26.66 9.93 22.92
CA ASP A 713 -25.92 10.05 21.66
C ASP A 713 -26.76 10.70 20.53
N PRO A 714 -26.17 11.02 19.36
CA PRO A 714 -26.90 11.64 18.26
C PRO A 714 -28.11 10.86 17.75
N LEU A 715 -28.14 9.54 17.95
CA LEU A 715 -29.26 8.66 17.59
C LEU A 715 -30.31 8.57 18.71
N GLY A 716 -30.16 9.32 19.79
CA GLY A 716 -31.04 9.27 20.95
C GLY A 716 -30.79 8.06 21.87
N ARG A 717 -29.74 7.26 21.63
CA ARG A 717 -29.43 6.10 22.47
C ARG A 717 -28.86 6.56 23.80
N ARG A 718 -29.25 5.86 24.87
CA ARG A 718 -28.96 6.23 26.25
C ARG A 718 -27.78 5.43 26.79
N HIS A 719 -26.79 6.12 27.33
CA HIS A 719 -25.54 5.57 27.83
C HIS A 719 -25.37 5.90 29.33
N PRO A 720 -25.06 4.93 30.20
CA PRO A 720 -24.82 5.21 31.62
C PRO A 720 -23.62 6.14 31.79
N ALA A 721 -23.80 7.21 32.56
CA ALA A 721 -22.76 8.16 32.93
C ALA A 721 -22.57 8.19 34.45
N THR A 722 -21.36 8.50 34.90
CA THR A 722 -21.06 8.64 36.33
C THR A 722 -20.22 9.87 36.58
N ALA A 723 -20.48 10.57 37.67
CA ALA A 723 -19.60 11.61 38.20
C ALA A 723 -19.08 11.18 39.58
N LYS A 724 -17.80 11.45 39.84
CA LYS A 724 -17.17 11.35 41.15
C LYS A 724 -17.05 12.76 41.72
N VAL A 725 -17.77 13.03 42.80
CA VAL A 725 -17.77 14.33 43.49
C VAL A 725 -16.98 14.20 44.79
N THR A 726 -15.89 14.94 44.91
CA THR A 726 -15.17 15.08 46.18
C THR A 726 -15.84 16.17 47.02
N VAL A 727 -16.33 15.83 48.21
CA VAL A 727 -16.85 16.77 49.21
C VAL A 727 -15.75 16.98 50.24
N ASP A 728 -15.16 18.17 50.32
CA ASP A 728 -14.17 18.49 51.36
C ASP A 728 -14.06 20.01 51.56
N THR A 729 -13.51 20.43 52.69
CA THR A 729 -13.12 21.82 52.93
C THR A 729 -11.66 21.98 52.51
N PHE A 730 -11.42 22.67 51.39
CA PHE A 730 -10.09 22.90 50.85
C PHE A 730 -9.33 23.91 51.70
N ILE A 731 -8.15 23.52 52.21
CA ILE A 731 -7.35 24.32 53.16
C ILE A 731 -5.96 24.69 52.62
N ALA A 732 -5.52 24.05 51.54
CA ALA A 732 -4.22 24.29 50.93
C ALA A 732 -4.26 23.98 49.43
N THR A 733 -3.24 24.42 48.69
CA THR A 733 -3.00 24.00 47.32
C THR A 733 -1.61 23.37 47.22
N THR A 734 -1.41 22.46 46.26
CA THR A 734 -0.07 22.02 45.89
C THR A 734 0.49 22.93 44.81
N PRO A 735 1.78 23.30 44.88
CA PRO A 735 2.40 24.08 43.83
C PRO A 735 2.31 23.39 42.47
N ALA A 736 1.90 24.12 41.43
CA ALA A 736 2.11 23.68 40.05
C ALA A 736 3.62 23.65 39.76
N ARG A 737 4.08 22.73 38.92
CA ARG A 737 5.47 22.64 38.49
C ARG A 737 5.53 22.70 36.98
N LEU A 738 6.33 23.62 36.48
CA LEU A 738 6.48 23.91 35.06
C LEU A 738 7.96 24.01 34.75
N THR A 739 8.35 23.59 33.56
CA THR A 739 9.70 23.84 33.04
C THR A 739 9.58 24.72 31.81
N THR A 740 10.45 25.71 31.71
CA THR A 740 10.62 26.57 30.53
C THR A 740 12.11 26.75 30.28
N TYR A 741 12.46 27.40 29.18
CA TYR A 741 13.83 27.83 28.92
C TYR A 741 13.97 29.34 29.11
N THR A 742 15.21 29.85 29.09
CA THR A 742 15.49 31.28 29.20
C THR A 742 14.74 32.08 28.13
N SER A 743 14.10 33.19 28.50
CA SER A 743 13.15 34.00 27.68
C SER A 743 11.87 33.28 27.23
N GLY A 744 11.66 32.03 27.65
CA GLY A 744 10.45 31.27 27.32
C GLY A 744 9.24 31.77 28.11
N SER A 745 8.05 31.61 27.52
CA SER A 745 6.77 32.01 28.13
C SER A 745 5.94 30.75 28.47
N PRO A 746 6.10 30.17 29.66
CA PRO A 746 5.35 28.98 30.05
C PRO A 746 3.86 29.31 30.21
N THR A 747 2.99 28.45 29.69
CA THR A 747 1.55 28.54 29.95
C THR A 747 1.27 28.09 31.38
N LEU A 748 0.90 29.02 32.25
CA LEU A 748 0.50 28.71 33.62
C LEU A 748 -0.81 27.90 33.60
N PRO A 749 -0.94 26.84 34.43
CA PRO A 749 -2.10 25.96 34.35
C PRO A 749 -3.36 26.69 34.85
N PRO A 750 -4.52 26.51 34.22
CA PRO A 750 -5.76 27.20 34.62
C PRO A 750 -6.29 26.75 35.99
N THR A 751 -5.72 25.68 36.56
CA THR A 751 -6.09 25.14 37.88
C THR A 751 -4.86 24.68 38.66
N VAL A 752 -4.98 24.59 39.99
CA VAL A 752 -4.03 23.88 40.86
C VAL A 752 -4.76 22.79 41.64
N THR A 753 -4.02 21.79 42.12
CA THR A 753 -4.63 20.77 42.99
C THR A 753 -4.83 21.36 44.39
N GLY A 754 -6.08 21.57 44.77
CA GLY A 754 -6.50 21.85 46.13
C GLY A 754 -6.46 20.60 47.00
N ILE A 755 -6.03 20.76 48.25
CA ILE A 755 -6.00 19.73 49.29
C ILE A 755 -7.04 20.07 50.35
N GLY A 756 -8.00 19.16 50.49
CA GLY A 756 -9.04 19.16 51.50
C GLY A 756 -8.50 18.77 52.88
N ARG A 757 -9.18 19.25 53.94
CA ARG A 757 -8.85 18.95 55.34
C ARG A 757 -8.84 17.44 55.62
N HIS A 758 -9.63 16.67 54.89
CA HIS A 758 -9.73 15.22 55.02
C HIS A 758 -8.99 14.46 53.91
N GLY A 759 -8.08 15.13 53.20
CA GLY A 759 -7.25 14.55 52.14
C GLY A 759 -7.94 14.49 50.77
N GLY A 760 -9.14 15.04 50.61
CA GLY A 760 -9.78 15.23 49.32
C GLY A 760 -8.90 16.05 48.38
N LYS A 761 -8.90 15.72 47.09
CA LYS A 761 -8.15 16.46 46.06
C LYS A 761 -9.09 16.92 44.97
N ALA A 762 -8.90 18.14 44.49
CA ALA A 762 -9.67 18.70 43.39
C ALA A 762 -8.86 19.74 42.60
N ALA A 763 -9.17 19.91 41.32
CA ALA A 763 -8.62 20.99 40.50
C ALA A 763 -9.39 22.29 40.79
N LEU A 764 -8.72 23.27 41.41
CA LEU A 764 -9.29 24.57 41.75
C LEU A 764 -8.87 25.60 40.69
N PRO A 765 -9.80 26.36 40.07
CA PRO A 765 -9.46 27.46 39.16
C PRO A 765 -8.52 28.46 39.82
N VAL A 766 -7.49 28.92 39.09
CA VAL A 766 -6.51 29.88 39.59
C VAL A 766 -6.46 31.13 38.71
N ALA A 767 -6.48 32.28 39.36
CA ALA A 767 -6.03 33.54 38.77
C ALA A 767 -4.56 33.77 39.17
N TRP A 768 -3.65 33.68 38.19
CA TRP A 768 -2.23 33.92 38.42
C TRP A 768 -1.91 35.42 38.44
N ALA A 769 -0.97 35.81 39.30
CA ALA A 769 -0.33 37.12 39.19
C ALA A 769 0.55 37.17 37.93
N THR A 770 0.87 38.38 37.46
CA THR A 770 1.79 38.57 36.34
C THR A 770 3.12 37.88 36.63
N PRO A 771 3.54 36.90 35.80
CA PRO A 771 4.82 36.21 36.01
C PRO A 771 6.00 37.16 35.77
N PRO A 772 7.15 36.93 36.43
CA PRO A 772 8.39 37.64 36.10
C PRO A 772 8.90 37.23 34.71
N ALA A 773 9.84 38.00 34.16
CA ALA A 773 10.62 37.54 33.02
C ALA A 773 11.54 36.38 33.44
N PHE A 774 11.66 35.37 32.57
CA PHE A 774 12.43 34.15 32.83
C PHE A 774 13.78 34.19 32.11
N ASP A 775 14.57 35.24 32.33
CA ASP A 775 15.78 35.50 31.52
C ASP A 775 17.01 34.69 31.96
N GLU A 776 17.00 34.12 33.17
CA GLU A 776 18.11 33.37 33.76
C GLU A 776 17.70 31.94 34.12
N VAL A 777 18.64 30.99 33.99
CA VAL A 777 18.48 29.60 34.45
C VAL A 777 18.30 29.58 35.96
N GLY A 778 17.30 28.86 36.46
CA GLY A 778 16.98 28.86 37.89
C GLY A 778 15.57 28.38 38.20
N THR A 779 15.10 28.64 39.43
CA THR A 779 13.73 28.32 39.84
C THR A 779 13.02 29.57 40.31
N PHE A 780 11.86 29.85 39.72
CA PHE A 780 11.03 31.01 39.98
C PHE A 780 9.70 30.58 40.59
N THR A 781 9.13 31.42 41.45
CA THR A 781 7.79 31.17 42.02
C THR A 781 6.83 32.23 41.50
N VAL A 782 5.81 31.79 40.78
CA VAL A 782 4.66 32.63 40.39
C VAL A 782 3.55 32.41 41.41
N THR A 783 3.01 33.49 41.96
CA THR A 783 1.90 33.43 42.92
C THR A 783 0.57 33.56 42.19
N GLY A 784 -0.48 32.97 42.76
CA GLY A 784 -1.84 33.05 42.25
C GLY A 784 -2.85 32.88 43.37
N THR A 785 -4.13 33.08 43.03
CA THR A 785 -5.25 32.86 43.94
C THR A 785 -6.15 31.79 43.35
N ALA A 786 -6.29 30.66 44.07
CA ALA A 786 -7.23 29.60 43.74
C ALA A 786 -8.61 29.91 44.33
N THR A 787 -9.68 29.69 43.56
CA THR A 787 -11.06 29.89 44.01
C THR A 787 -11.77 28.54 44.20
N VAL A 788 -12.44 28.39 45.33
CA VAL A 788 -13.27 27.22 45.69
C VAL A 788 -14.73 27.50 45.30
N VAL A 789 -15.54 26.46 45.07
CA VAL A 789 -16.95 26.59 44.62
C VAL A 789 -17.87 27.40 45.54
N ASP A 790 -17.52 27.57 46.81
CA ASP A 790 -18.26 28.40 47.77
C ASP A 790 -17.83 29.88 47.75
N GLY A 791 -16.92 30.25 46.86
CA GLY A 791 -16.35 31.58 46.73
C GLY A 791 -15.16 31.85 47.64
N SER A 792 -14.80 30.92 48.53
CA SER A 792 -13.57 31.04 49.32
C SER A 792 -12.33 30.93 48.43
N THR A 793 -11.21 31.51 48.88
CA THR A 793 -9.95 31.51 48.12
C THR A 793 -8.80 30.92 48.91
N LEU A 794 -7.84 30.35 48.20
CA LEU A 794 -6.60 29.79 48.73
C LEU A 794 -5.40 30.35 47.97
N PRO A 795 -4.25 30.56 48.62
CA PRO A 795 -3.02 30.89 47.90
C PRO A 795 -2.64 29.73 46.98
N ALA A 796 -2.24 30.06 45.75
CA ALA A 796 -1.71 29.15 44.76
C ALA A 796 -0.27 29.55 44.39
N THR A 797 0.56 28.57 44.08
CA THR A 797 1.94 28.81 43.62
C THR A 797 2.25 27.94 42.40
N ALA A 798 3.04 28.47 41.48
CA ALA A 798 3.65 27.72 40.39
C ALA A 798 5.16 27.86 40.49
N ILE A 799 5.87 26.75 40.57
CA ILE A 799 7.32 26.66 40.55
C ILE A 799 7.73 26.46 39.10
N VAL A 800 8.35 27.47 38.51
CA VAL A 800 8.85 27.47 37.14
C VAL A 800 10.35 27.22 37.18
N THR A 801 10.80 26.08 36.68
CA THR A 801 12.21 25.78 36.47
C THR A 801 12.61 26.25 35.08
N VAL A 802 13.58 27.15 35.01
CA VAL A 802 14.13 27.71 33.78
C VAL A 802 15.44 26.99 33.48
N VAL A 803 15.58 26.43 32.29
CA VAL A 803 16.77 25.70 31.83
C VAL A 803 17.34 26.32 30.54
N GLU A 804 18.50 25.84 30.10
CA GLU A 804 19.01 26.18 28.77
C GLU A 804 18.15 25.48 27.70
N PRO A 805 17.77 26.16 26.60
CA PRO A 805 16.99 25.54 25.54
C PRO A 805 17.84 24.58 24.69
N ILE A 806 17.23 23.49 24.22
CA ILE A 806 17.72 22.73 23.06
C ILE A 806 16.99 23.17 21.79
N GLU A 807 17.51 22.77 20.64
CA GLU A 807 16.88 22.97 19.34
C GLU A 807 16.20 21.66 18.89
N VAL A 808 14.91 21.73 18.51
CA VAL A 808 14.12 20.58 18.03
C VAL A 808 13.43 20.92 16.71
N ASN A 809 13.19 19.91 15.87
CA ASN A 809 12.40 20.06 14.64
C ASN A 809 10.89 20.05 14.95
N ALA A 810 10.30 21.24 15.07
CA ALA A 810 8.88 21.45 15.31
C ALA A 810 7.98 21.05 14.13
N ALA A 811 8.52 20.77 12.92
CA ALA A 811 7.71 20.29 11.80
C ALA A 811 7.14 18.87 12.04
N LEU A 812 7.73 18.12 12.99
CA LEU A 812 7.31 16.79 13.39
C LEU A 812 6.20 16.80 14.46
N ASP A 813 5.86 17.96 15.01
CA ASP A 813 4.81 18.08 16.03
C ASP A 813 3.44 17.61 15.47
N GLU A 814 2.64 16.98 16.31
CA GLU A 814 1.28 16.58 15.97
C GLU A 814 0.43 17.82 15.66
N GLY A 815 -0.33 17.79 14.55
CA GLY A 815 -1.19 18.90 14.13
C GLY A 815 -0.50 19.93 13.22
N VAL A 816 0.78 19.77 12.90
CA VAL A 816 1.44 20.61 11.88
C VAL A 816 0.86 20.35 10.50
N THR A 817 0.53 21.41 9.76
CA THR A 817 0.08 21.32 8.37
C THR A 817 1.07 21.99 7.42
N MET A 818 1.33 21.33 6.29
CA MET A 818 2.09 21.89 5.17
C MET A 818 1.13 22.25 4.04
N THR A 819 1.24 23.48 3.54
CA THR A 819 0.47 23.95 2.37
C THR A 819 1.39 24.68 1.40
N ALA A 820 1.03 24.68 0.11
CA ALA A 820 1.77 25.40 -0.91
C ALA A 820 0.83 26.19 -1.80
N THR A 821 1.30 27.30 -2.39
CA THR A 821 0.52 28.10 -3.35
C THR A 821 0.22 27.34 -4.64
N TYR A 822 1.08 26.40 -5.00
CA TYR A 822 0.88 25.46 -6.08
C TYR A 822 1.61 24.16 -5.77
N THR A 823 1.10 23.03 -6.26
CA THR A 823 1.76 21.72 -6.20
C THR A 823 1.49 20.98 -7.51
N GLU A 824 2.52 20.37 -8.08
CA GLU A 824 2.42 19.49 -9.24
C GLU A 824 1.46 18.33 -8.96
N SER A 825 0.62 17.98 -9.94
CA SER A 825 -0.29 16.85 -9.85
C SER A 825 0.47 15.55 -9.53
N GLY A 826 0.04 14.84 -8.50
CA GLY A 826 0.72 13.63 -8.00
C GLY A 826 1.64 13.85 -6.79
N TYR A 827 1.92 15.10 -6.42
CA TYR A 827 2.70 15.44 -5.22
C TYR A 827 1.81 16.08 -4.15
N SER A 828 2.30 16.12 -2.92
CA SER A 828 1.62 16.76 -1.79
C SER A 828 2.63 17.48 -0.90
N PRO A 829 2.36 18.72 -0.44
CA PRO A 829 3.21 19.39 0.54
C PRO A 829 3.36 18.60 1.86
N VAL A 830 2.45 17.67 2.16
CA VAL A 830 2.51 16.82 3.36
C VAL A 830 3.75 15.92 3.36
N GLY A 831 4.28 15.55 2.19
CA GLY A 831 5.51 14.74 2.09
C GLY A 831 6.74 15.43 2.65
N LEU A 832 6.77 16.77 2.71
CA LEU A 832 7.92 17.58 3.15
C LEU A 832 8.20 17.54 4.66
N ARG A 833 7.55 16.64 5.40
CA ARG A 833 7.77 16.45 6.85
C ARG A 833 7.80 14.98 7.24
N ASN A 834 8.06 14.11 6.28
CA ASN A 834 8.06 12.66 6.50
C ASN A 834 9.42 12.13 6.98
N GLY A 835 10.43 13.01 7.04
CA GLY A 835 11.79 12.69 7.47
C GLY A 835 12.69 12.14 6.36
N ASP A 836 12.18 11.99 5.13
CA ASP A 836 12.95 11.57 3.97
C ASP A 836 13.55 12.79 3.25
N ARG A 837 14.85 12.99 3.47
CA ARG A 837 15.61 14.11 2.88
C ARG A 837 16.03 13.86 1.43
N THR A 838 15.64 12.74 0.82
CA THR A 838 16.18 12.25 -0.46
C THR A 838 15.13 12.07 -1.55
N GLU A 839 13.85 11.94 -1.21
CA GLU A 839 12.78 11.78 -2.20
C GLU A 839 12.35 13.11 -2.86
N LYS A 840 11.66 13.03 -4.00
CA LYS A 840 10.97 14.18 -4.58
C LYS A 840 9.60 14.35 -3.90
N ALA A 841 9.58 14.80 -2.64
CA ALA A 841 8.32 14.91 -1.88
C ALA A 841 7.36 15.96 -2.47
N TRP A 842 7.90 17.05 -3.00
CA TRP A 842 7.12 18.15 -3.56
C TRP A 842 7.77 18.74 -4.81
N SER A 843 6.93 19.29 -5.69
CA SER A 843 7.31 19.96 -6.92
C SER A 843 6.32 21.06 -7.26
N ASN A 844 6.79 22.19 -7.78
CA ASN A 844 5.93 23.20 -8.42
C ASN A 844 5.93 23.14 -9.96
N TRP A 845 6.38 22.03 -10.55
CA TRP A 845 6.39 21.89 -11.99
C TRP A 845 4.97 21.94 -12.58
N ARG A 846 4.84 22.61 -13.72
CA ARG A 846 3.62 22.63 -14.53
C ARG A 846 3.94 22.67 -16.01
N SER A 847 3.05 22.15 -16.84
CA SER A 847 3.14 22.34 -18.29
C SER A 847 2.88 23.81 -18.68
N GLY A 848 3.52 24.26 -19.76
CA GLY A 848 3.42 25.65 -20.23
C GLY A 848 4.20 26.65 -19.39
N THR A 849 3.60 27.81 -19.10
CA THR A 849 4.22 28.90 -18.34
C THR A 849 4.53 28.47 -16.92
N LYS A 850 5.83 28.44 -16.57
CA LYS A 850 6.31 28.10 -15.23
C LYS A 850 5.95 29.20 -14.22
N ASN A 851 5.72 28.82 -12.97
CA ASN A 851 5.50 29.77 -11.89
C ASN A 851 6.85 30.45 -11.56
N PRO A 852 6.94 31.79 -11.55
CA PRO A 852 8.18 32.50 -11.23
C PRO A 852 8.54 32.43 -9.74
N ALA A 853 7.56 32.15 -8.88
CA ALA A 853 7.75 31.94 -7.46
C ALA A 853 6.57 31.12 -6.91
N ASP A 854 6.82 30.41 -5.82
CA ASP A 854 5.80 29.74 -5.01
C ASP A 854 6.21 29.80 -3.55
N THR A 855 5.22 29.60 -2.66
CA THR A 855 5.46 29.58 -1.22
C THR A 855 5.03 28.25 -0.63
N ILE A 856 5.78 27.78 0.38
CA ILE A 856 5.38 26.66 1.24
C ILE A 856 5.21 27.20 2.65
N THR A 857 4.08 26.90 3.29
CA THR A 857 3.74 27.33 4.64
C THR A 857 3.63 26.13 5.55
N ALA A 858 4.43 26.14 6.62
CA ALA A 858 4.27 25.28 7.77
C ALA A 858 3.45 26.02 8.84
N THR A 859 2.27 25.50 9.17
CA THR A 859 1.43 26.01 10.27
C THR A 859 1.58 25.07 11.45
N LEU A 860 2.03 25.62 12.56
CA LEU A 860 2.26 24.94 13.83
C LEU A 860 0.97 24.95 14.66
N PRO A 861 0.74 23.93 15.51
CA PRO A 861 -0.44 23.86 16.37
C PRO A 861 -0.46 24.96 17.45
N ALA A 862 0.69 25.52 17.78
CA ALA A 862 0.87 26.63 18.72
C ALA A 862 2.09 27.47 18.34
N GLU A 863 2.20 28.67 18.91
CA GLU A 863 3.38 29.52 18.73
C GLU A 863 4.65 28.85 19.28
N ARG A 864 5.74 28.92 18.51
CA ARG A 864 7.06 28.42 18.87
C ARG A 864 8.12 29.51 18.68
N ASP A 865 9.17 29.49 19.50
CA ASP A 865 10.34 30.36 19.32
C ASP A 865 11.29 29.72 18.30
N LEU A 866 11.14 30.10 17.03
CA LEU A 866 11.88 29.55 15.91
C LEU A 866 13.31 30.09 15.85
N THR A 867 14.24 29.23 15.46
CA THR A 867 15.69 29.53 15.36
C THR A 867 16.22 29.43 13.92
N ARG A 868 15.65 28.55 13.10
CA ARG A 868 15.94 28.43 11.66
C ARG A 868 14.92 27.53 10.97
N VAL A 869 14.91 27.55 9.64
CA VAL A 869 14.26 26.53 8.81
C VAL A 869 15.31 25.89 7.92
N SER A 870 15.37 24.57 7.87
CA SER A 870 16.24 23.83 6.94
C SER A 870 15.41 23.27 5.81
N VAL A 871 15.83 23.49 4.57
CA VAL A 871 15.15 22.98 3.38
C VAL A 871 16.09 22.04 2.64
N TYR A 872 15.63 20.82 2.39
CA TYR A 872 16.33 19.83 1.57
C TYR A 872 15.69 19.84 0.18
N PHE A 873 16.41 20.37 -0.80
CA PHE A 873 15.98 20.40 -2.19
C PHE A 873 16.30 19.08 -2.90
N TYR A 874 15.36 18.62 -3.74
CA TYR A 874 15.56 17.44 -4.59
C TYR A 874 16.12 17.88 -5.94
N ARG A 875 17.10 17.18 -6.51
CA ARG A 875 17.60 17.46 -7.86
C ARG A 875 16.86 16.59 -8.87
N ASP A 876 16.08 17.21 -9.73
CA ASP A 876 15.21 16.51 -10.69
C ASP A 876 15.91 16.29 -12.04
N GLY A 877 16.59 15.15 -12.13
CA GLY A 877 17.41 14.76 -13.28
C GLY A 877 18.63 15.67 -13.43
N THR A 878 18.91 16.12 -14.66
CA THR A 878 20.00 17.07 -14.95
C THR A 878 19.60 18.53 -14.77
N ASN A 879 18.36 18.83 -14.39
CA ASN A 879 17.88 20.19 -14.25
C ASN A 879 18.22 20.76 -12.87
N ALA A 880 18.59 22.04 -12.83
CA ALA A 880 18.75 22.79 -11.59
C ALA A 880 17.37 23.16 -11.01
N SER A 881 16.70 22.19 -10.37
CA SER A 881 15.36 22.34 -9.78
C SER A 881 15.37 22.99 -8.37
N PHE A 882 16.39 23.79 -8.09
CA PHE A 882 16.53 24.56 -6.84
C PHE A 882 16.11 26.01 -7.11
N PRO A 883 15.54 26.73 -6.12
CA PRO A 883 15.19 28.13 -6.30
C PRO A 883 16.44 28.99 -6.60
N ALA A 884 16.23 30.16 -7.19
CA ALA A 884 17.25 31.21 -7.31
C ALA A 884 17.39 31.99 -6.00
N GLY A 885 16.27 32.26 -5.34
CA GLY A 885 16.17 33.00 -4.09
C GLY A 885 15.24 32.31 -3.10
N LEU A 886 15.61 32.33 -1.83
CA LEU A 886 14.86 31.73 -0.73
C LEU A 886 14.85 32.71 0.45
N ARG A 887 13.67 32.98 1.01
CA ARG A 887 13.56 33.66 2.32
C ARG A 887 12.44 33.08 3.16
N ALA A 888 12.54 33.25 4.46
CA ALA A 888 11.48 32.91 5.41
C ALA A 888 10.68 34.16 5.81
N GLN A 889 9.37 33.99 5.88
CA GLN A 889 8.42 34.92 6.44
C GLN A 889 7.70 34.27 7.62
N ILE A 890 7.25 35.07 8.57
CA ILE A 890 6.44 34.63 9.71
C ILE A 890 5.08 35.28 9.67
N LEU A 891 4.09 34.63 10.27
CA LEU A 891 2.79 35.23 10.51
C LEU A 891 2.87 36.10 11.76
N ALA A 892 2.65 37.40 11.61
CA ALA A 892 2.57 38.35 12.69
C ALA A 892 1.22 38.27 13.42
N THR A 893 1.13 38.87 14.61
CA THR A 893 -0.06 38.83 15.47
C THR A 893 -1.28 39.53 14.85
N ASP A 894 -1.08 40.44 13.90
CA ASP A 894 -2.14 41.09 13.13
C ASP A 894 -2.62 40.27 11.91
N GLY A 895 -2.08 39.07 11.73
CA GLY A 895 -2.39 38.17 10.61
C GLY A 895 -1.64 38.48 9.32
N THR A 896 -0.71 39.44 9.31
CA THR A 896 0.11 39.76 8.14
C THR A 896 1.39 38.92 8.08
N TRP A 897 1.88 38.66 6.87
CA TRP A 897 3.16 37.97 6.67
C TRP A 897 4.30 38.98 6.61
N GLN A 898 5.34 38.77 7.42
CA GLN A 898 6.50 39.66 7.53
C GLN A 898 7.80 38.89 7.27
N ASP A 899 8.76 39.52 6.58
CA ASP A 899 10.08 38.93 6.34
C ASP A 899 10.82 38.70 7.67
N ALA A 900 11.23 37.45 7.91
CA ALA A 900 11.94 37.00 9.11
C ALA A 900 13.38 36.57 8.83
N SER A 901 13.76 36.49 7.56
CA SER A 901 15.14 36.32 7.10
C SER A 901 15.44 37.30 5.97
N THR A 902 16.73 37.54 5.72
CA THR A 902 17.17 38.12 4.45
C THR A 902 16.94 37.14 3.29
N GLU A 903 16.85 37.65 2.06
CA GLU A 903 16.85 36.81 0.86
C GLU A 903 18.20 36.10 0.70
N LEU A 904 18.17 34.77 0.61
CA LEU A 904 19.33 33.93 0.35
C LEU A 904 19.39 33.56 -1.12
N THR A 905 20.53 33.81 -1.76
CA THR A 905 20.81 33.26 -3.10
C THR A 905 21.18 31.79 -2.97
N VAL A 906 20.44 30.91 -3.62
CA VAL A 906 20.71 29.47 -3.59
C VAL A 906 21.60 29.08 -4.78
N ASN A 907 22.64 28.30 -4.53
CA ASN A 907 23.53 27.78 -5.59
C ASN A 907 22.93 26.49 -6.17
N PRO A 908 22.66 26.41 -7.48
CA PRO A 908 22.09 25.19 -8.07
C PRO A 908 23.04 23.99 -8.01
N GLU A 909 24.36 24.24 -7.93
CA GLU A 909 25.40 23.22 -7.77
C GLU A 909 25.91 23.10 -6.33
N GLY A 910 25.21 23.72 -5.37
CA GLY A 910 25.52 23.64 -3.95
C GLY A 910 24.98 22.37 -3.28
N PRO A 911 25.18 22.25 -1.96
CA PRO A 911 24.51 21.21 -1.17
C PRO A 911 22.99 21.32 -1.33
N THR A 912 22.31 20.16 -1.28
CA THR A 912 20.84 20.07 -1.35
C THR A 912 20.17 20.72 -0.14
N GLN A 913 20.87 20.83 0.98
CA GLN A 913 20.40 21.46 2.20
C GLN A 913 20.71 22.95 2.23
N VAL A 914 19.70 23.77 2.53
CA VAL A 914 19.84 25.21 2.77
C VAL A 914 19.20 25.57 4.11
N ASP A 915 20.00 26.11 5.02
CA ASP A 915 19.52 26.67 6.27
C ASP A 915 19.15 28.15 6.11
N VAL A 916 17.92 28.48 6.52
CA VAL A 916 17.38 29.83 6.56
C VAL A 916 17.35 30.29 8.03
N PRO A 917 18.32 31.10 8.48
CA PRO A 917 18.33 31.58 9.86
C PRO A 917 17.17 32.56 10.05
N LEU A 918 16.45 32.41 11.18
CA LEU A 918 15.40 33.35 11.58
C LEU A 918 15.23 33.33 13.10
N THR A 919 14.78 34.43 13.69
CA THR A 919 14.48 34.47 15.13
C THR A 919 13.14 35.12 15.34
N ALA A 920 12.13 34.31 15.66
CA ALA A 920 10.77 34.78 15.78
C ALA A 920 9.90 33.83 16.61
N ARG A 921 8.96 34.40 17.36
CA ARG A 921 7.87 33.65 17.98
C ARG A 921 6.65 33.70 17.07
N THR A 922 6.23 32.57 16.52
CA THR A 922 5.07 32.51 15.61
C THR A 922 4.46 31.11 15.57
N ALA A 923 3.20 31.02 15.16
CA ALA A 923 2.52 29.76 14.87
C ALA A 923 2.58 29.38 13.38
N ALA A 924 3.20 30.19 12.52
CA ALA A 924 3.37 29.81 11.12
C ALA A 924 4.59 30.46 10.48
N VAL A 925 5.32 29.65 9.70
CA VAL A 925 6.46 30.09 8.88
C VAL A 925 6.19 29.77 7.43
N ARG A 926 6.52 30.70 6.54
CA ARG A 926 6.34 30.59 5.09
C ARG A 926 7.67 30.79 4.40
N LEU A 927 8.08 29.82 3.60
CA LEU A 927 9.22 29.95 2.70
C LEU A 927 8.74 30.56 1.40
N VAL A 928 9.33 31.69 1.02
CA VAL A 928 9.11 32.34 -0.28
C VAL A 928 10.27 31.94 -1.18
N MET A 929 9.96 31.23 -2.25
CA MET A 929 10.97 30.69 -3.17
C MET A 929 10.79 31.28 -4.56
N THR A 930 11.83 31.92 -5.06
CA THR A 930 11.89 32.44 -6.42
C THR A 930 12.47 31.38 -7.34
N ALA A 931 11.72 30.93 -8.34
CA ALA A 931 12.21 29.96 -9.31
C ALA A 931 13.25 30.59 -10.24
N ARG A 932 14.13 29.77 -10.81
CA ARG A 932 15.04 30.22 -11.88
C ARG A 932 14.25 30.52 -13.16
N PRO A 933 14.76 31.38 -14.06
CA PRO A 933 14.11 31.63 -15.35
C PRO A 933 13.82 30.32 -16.08
N ALA A 934 12.55 30.11 -16.45
CA ALA A 934 12.03 28.87 -17.07
C ALA A 934 12.21 27.57 -16.26
N GLY A 935 12.65 27.66 -15.00
CA GLY A 935 12.84 26.54 -14.09
C GLY A 935 11.60 26.20 -13.27
N TYR A 936 11.76 25.24 -12.37
CA TYR A 936 10.80 24.82 -11.35
C TYR A 936 11.59 24.43 -10.09
N ILE A 937 10.90 24.22 -8.99
CA ILE A 937 11.46 23.95 -7.67
C ILE A 937 10.95 22.60 -7.20
N THR A 938 11.85 21.78 -6.66
CA THR A 938 11.54 20.49 -6.04
C THR A 938 12.21 20.38 -4.68
N ALA A 939 11.50 19.81 -3.70
CA ALA A 939 12.00 19.66 -2.34
C ALA A 939 11.64 18.28 -1.78
N SER A 940 12.53 17.77 -0.93
CA SER A 940 12.43 16.49 -0.23
C SER A 940 11.85 16.68 1.17
N GLU A 941 12.37 17.65 1.93
CA GLU A 941 12.01 17.82 3.35
C GLU A 941 12.16 19.29 3.77
N ILE A 942 11.30 19.73 4.69
CA ILE A 942 11.39 21.02 5.39
C ILE A 942 11.38 20.76 6.90
N GLU A 943 12.48 21.15 7.54
CA GLU A 943 12.64 21.08 8.99
C GLU A 943 12.49 22.47 9.59
N VAL A 944 11.59 22.64 10.56
CA VAL A 944 11.35 23.92 11.23
C VAL A 944 11.91 23.83 12.63
N TYR A 945 13.03 24.49 12.90
CA TYR A 945 13.71 24.39 14.18
C TYR A 945 13.24 25.45 15.17
N ALA A 946 12.99 25.00 16.40
CA ALA A 946 12.51 25.82 17.50
C ALA A 946 13.21 25.48 18.81
N LYS A 947 13.24 26.44 19.73
CA LYS A 947 13.66 26.21 21.12
C LYS A 947 12.69 25.26 21.83
N ALA A 948 13.24 24.34 22.60
CA ALA A 948 12.50 23.47 23.50
C ALA A 948 13.24 23.26 24.83
N VAL A 949 12.50 22.76 25.81
CA VAL A 949 13.09 22.24 27.05
C VAL A 949 13.83 20.93 26.72
N PRO A 950 15.04 20.68 27.26
CA PRO A 950 15.81 19.45 27.05
C PRO A 950 15.07 18.16 27.39
#